data_AF-A0A817R7H1-F1
#
_entry.id   AF-A0A817R7H1-F1
#
_cell.length_a   1.000
_cell.length_b   1.000
_cell.length_c   1.000
_cell.angle_alpha   90.00
_cell.angle_beta   90.00
_cell.angle_gamma   90.00
#
_symmetry.space_group_name_H-M   'P 1'
#
loop_
_entity.id
_entity.type
_entity.pdbx_description
1 polymer ?
#
loop_
_entity_poly.entity_id
_entity_poly.type
_entity_poly.pdbx_seq_one_letter_code
_entity_poly.pdbx_strand_id
1 'polypeptide(L)'
;MRTLFPDEFDFYPKTWFLPEQTEQFQSDVRSIHEEDRRQLRSLTTFIVKPSDGSQGTGIYLIRDATRWNATSRPHVVQEYIDPPLLINGLKFDIRIYVLLLNLDPLEVRIYHEGLARFATVDYQAPSTTNLYETFMHLTNYSLNKRSISYKHATDETQMDASKRKLTMVCEKENTNNKQNENKSIWNLFSSKEKRNIFIYILGIMLYKFGLEAFNGSIVSLAANRYDRDAFNNANVARTFEKVGLLVGLNQACQCIGSILIAPLIKRWPTRTVLSISIFSFALFTALLMIIDAATGGKIKPSNFQAMHENDFSYYGKYPTNVIIPIYCITGIAYGMVELIRRIIPGDIVGSDEEKLQRMDALVHVFYEIAGVSGALITGLILIPRLGNNYSFLITPILFSLSAIVWILINSFETKTTIEDEQFAIDNQNHKTNYFKALIKGFILFGESVYIGAKIIFTSRKYFWLFPCYSLTLYIHRYIENGIAPQIAKRYLQNSEWSQIIVGGSNFGELIGALFVFFLTKKIRSPLVWLRLDSILLFIVWYLPFYNPSSISVKNAWIIALSFIPFGFGSAGDDVSLNAHIQASLSKPQLKDKDVSSLGSVMAFLYSSYIILYAILNPLLGKYIDSVYNSKQTIRPAFIFTAGVQTTIISIIVFLSTFIPKGSFKLNPTLE
;
A
#
# COMPACT_ATOMS: atom_id res chain seq x y z
N MET A 1 -22.17 23.54 -23.31
CA MET A 1 -21.11 22.93 -22.50
C MET A 1 -21.05 21.42 -22.69
N ARG A 2 -22.06 20.62 -22.31
CA ARG A 2 -22.06 19.16 -22.58
C ARG A 2 -21.77 18.76 -24.04
N THR A 3 -22.29 19.48 -25.02
CA THR A 3 -22.01 19.21 -26.45
C THR A 3 -20.55 19.50 -26.83
N LEU A 4 -19.91 20.46 -26.15
CA LEU A 4 -18.53 20.87 -26.44
C LEU A 4 -17.50 20.04 -25.65
N PHE A 5 -17.87 19.60 -24.45
CA PHE A 5 -17.02 18.90 -23.50
C PHE A 5 -17.84 17.80 -22.80
N PRO A 6 -18.13 16.69 -23.50
CA PRO A 6 -19.03 15.65 -22.99
C PRO A 6 -18.50 14.99 -21.72
N ASP A 7 -17.20 14.70 -21.66
CA ASP A 7 -16.57 14.01 -20.53
C ASP A 7 -16.46 14.90 -19.27
N GLU A 8 -16.34 16.22 -19.45
CA GLU A 8 -16.20 17.17 -18.34
C GLU A 8 -17.56 17.64 -17.78
N PHE A 9 -18.63 17.55 -18.57
CA PHE A 9 -19.95 18.10 -18.23
C PHE A 9 -21.04 17.03 -18.16
N ASP A 10 -20.73 15.81 -17.72
CA ASP A 10 -21.71 14.73 -17.49
C ASP A 10 -22.42 14.82 -16.11
N PHE A 11 -22.07 15.80 -15.27
CA PHE A 11 -22.54 15.84 -13.88
C PHE A 11 -23.98 16.37 -13.66
N TYR A 12 -24.67 16.87 -14.69
CA TYR A 12 -26.05 17.40 -14.56
C TYR A 12 -27.09 16.65 -15.42
N PRO A 13 -28.40 16.68 -15.12
CA PRO A 13 -29.36 15.94 -15.94
C PRO A 13 -29.57 16.56 -17.34
N LYS A 14 -30.14 15.79 -18.28
CA LYS A 14 -30.52 16.34 -19.59
C LYS A 14 -31.43 17.57 -19.40
N THR A 15 -31.14 18.62 -20.16
CA THR A 15 -31.72 19.94 -19.98
C THR A 15 -32.06 20.54 -21.34
N TRP A 16 -33.23 21.16 -21.44
CA TRP A 16 -33.78 21.80 -22.64
C TRP A 16 -34.18 23.25 -22.33
N PHE A 17 -33.97 24.14 -23.28
CA PHE A 17 -34.37 25.54 -23.25
C PHE A 17 -35.61 25.72 -24.13
N LEU A 18 -36.73 26.10 -23.52
CA LEU A 18 -38.00 26.31 -24.20
C LEU A 18 -38.29 27.82 -24.31
N PRO A 19 -38.85 28.30 -25.43
CA PRO A 19 -39.48 27.53 -26.50
C PRO A 19 -38.54 26.99 -27.61
N GLU A 20 -37.25 27.35 -27.62
CA GLU A 20 -36.33 27.09 -28.73
C GLU A 20 -36.15 25.59 -29.04
N GLN A 21 -36.15 24.74 -28.01
CA GLN A 21 -35.93 23.30 -28.14
C GLN A 21 -37.22 22.47 -27.95
N THR A 22 -38.39 23.04 -28.25
CA THR A 22 -39.69 22.37 -28.02
C THR A 22 -39.82 21.05 -28.77
N GLU A 23 -39.47 21.01 -30.06
CA GLU A 23 -39.56 19.79 -30.88
C GLU A 23 -38.59 18.71 -30.37
N GLN A 24 -37.38 19.11 -30.03
CA GLN A 24 -36.36 18.23 -29.46
C GLN A 24 -36.83 17.65 -28.12
N PHE A 25 -37.34 18.49 -27.22
CA PHE A 25 -37.88 18.05 -25.94
C PHE A 25 -39.04 17.05 -26.11
N GLN A 26 -39.99 17.32 -27.01
CA GLN A 26 -41.11 16.41 -27.28
C GLN A 26 -40.65 15.07 -27.89
N SER A 27 -39.63 15.09 -28.76
CA SER A 27 -39.04 13.87 -29.30
C SER A 27 -38.33 13.06 -28.22
N ASP A 28 -37.49 13.72 -27.42
CA ASP A 28 -36.70 13.07 -26.37
C ASP A 28 -37.61 12.46 -25.30
N VAL A 29 -38.63 13.18 -24.82
CA VAL A 29 -39.61 12.67 -23.85
C VAL A 29 -40.30 11.41 -24.35
N ARG A 30 -40.69 11.35 -25.64
CA ARG A 30 -41.31 10.16 -26.24
C ARG A 30 -40.36 8.97 -26.20
N SER A 31 -39.11 9.17 -26.63
CA SER A 31 -38.09 8.11 -26.61
C SER A 31 -37.81 7.58 -25.20
N ILE A 32 -37.65 8.48 -24.22
CA ILE A 32 -37.42 8.14 -22.80
C ILE A 32 -38.61 7.32 -22.25
N HIS A 33 -39.84 7.77 -22.49
CA HIS A 33 -41.02 7.05 -22.01
C HIS A 33 -41.25 5.71 -22.69
N GLU A 34 -40.86 5.55 -23.96
CA GLU A 34 -40.87 4.24 -24.63
C GLU A 34 -39.87 3.27 -23.97
N GLU A 35 -38.67 3.76 -23.63
CA GLU A 35 -37.67 2.97 -22.93
C GLU A 35 -38.11 2.61 -21.50
N ASP A 36 -38.67 3.57 -20.75
CA ASP A 36 -39.23 3.34 -19.42
C ASP A 36 -40.29 2.23 -19.45
N ARG A 37 -41.19 2.25 -20.44
CA ARG A 37 -42.22 1.20 -20.62
C ARG A 37 -41.61 -0.15 -20.96
N ARG A 38 -40.60 -0.20 -21.85
CA ARG A 38 -39.90 -1.45 -22.20
C ARG A 38 -39.21 -2.07 -20.98
N GLN A 39 -38.67 -1.25 -20.09
CA GLN A 39 -37.96 -1.68 -18.89
C GLN A 39 -38.87 -1.79 -17.65
N LEU A 40 -40.20 -1.65 -17.80
CA LEU A 40 -41.19 -1.69 -16.73
C LEU A 40 -40.89 -0.71 -15.57
N ARG A 41 -40.35 0.47 -15.89
CA ARG A 41 -40.02 1.55 -14.96
C ARG A 41 -41.16 2.57 -14.85
N SER A 42 -41.15 3.34 -13.76
CA SER A 42 -42.01 4.54 -13.64
C SER A 42 -41.60 5.57 -14.70
N LEU A 43 -42.58 6.27 -15.27
CA LEU A 43 -42.30 7.31 -16.27
C LEU A 43 -41.42 8.41 -15.69
N THR A 44 -40.34 8.69 -16.41
CA THR A 44 -39.40 9.77 -16.10
C THR A 44 -40.15 11.09 -15.94
N THR A 45 -39.78 11.82 -14.90
CA THR A 45 -40.39 13.10 -14.51
C THR A 45 -39.43 14.24 -14.85
N PHE A 46 -39.98 15.40 -15.20
CA PHE A 46 -39.22 16.58 -15.59
C PHE A 46 -39.61 17.76 -14.70
N ILE A 47 -38.64 18.61 -14.38
CA ILE A 47 -38.84 19.85 -13.64
C ILE A 47 -38.79 21.04 -14.59
N VAL A 48 -39.84 21.85 -14.57
CA VAL A 48 -40.00 23.04 -15.40
C VAL A 48 -39.73 24.28 -14.55
N LYS A 49 -38.82 25.13 -15.00
CA LYS A 49 -38.41 26.35 -14.27
C LYS A 49 -38.52 27.58 -15.19
N PRO A 50 -39.28 28.62 -14.81
CA PRO A 50 -39.34 29.86 -15.58
C PRO A 50 -38.00 30.61 -15.52
N SER A 51 -37.61 31.23 -16.64
CA SER A 51 -36.31 31.90 -16.77
C SER A 51 -36.23 33.23 -16.00
N ASP A 52 -37.36 33.90 -15.79
CA ASP A 52 -37.51 35.16 -15.06
C ASP A 52 -38.11 34.98 -13.65
N GLY A 53 -38.21 33.74 -13.17
CA GLY A 53 -38.79 33.41 -11.87
C GLY A 53 -37.87 33.71 -10.68
N SER A 54 -38.48 34.04 -9.54
CA SER A 54 -37.78 34.13 -8.25
C SER A 54 -38.52 33.33 -7.17
N GLN A 55 -37.85 33.04 -6.06
CA GLN A 55 -38.45 32.43 -4.86
C GLN A 55 -39.13 31.06 -5.07
N GLY A 56 -38.85 30.39 -6.19
CA GLY A 56 -39.46 29.12 -6.55
C GLY A 56 -40.87 29.24 -7.17
N THR A 57 -41.34 30.46 -7.44
CA THR A 57 -42.62 30.70 -8.09
C THR A 57 -42.62 30.16 -9.52
N GLY A 58 -43.69 29.45 -9.88
CA GLY A 58 -43.87 28.91 -11.24
C GLY A 58 -43.02 27.68 -11.55
N ILE A 59 -42.33 27.09 -10.56
CA ILE A 59 -41.65 25.80 -10.73
C ILE A 59 -42.65 24.66 -10.51
N TYR A 60 -42.71 23.72 -11.44
CA TYR A 60 -43.61 22.57 -11.36
C TYR A 60 -42.99 21.33 -12.02
N LEU A 61 -43.56 20.16 -11.72
CA LEU A 61 -43.16 18.89 -12.30
C LEU A 61 -44.15 18.45 -13.37
N ILE A 62 -43.64 17.88 -14.46
CA ILE A 62 -44.42 17.27 -15.53
C ILE A 62 -43.86 15.89 -15.86
N ARG A 63 -44.70 15.06 -16.48
CA ARG A 63 -44.27 13.82 -17.13
C ARG A 63 -44.50 13.90 -18.62
N ASP A 64 -45.65 14.44 -19.00
CA ASP A 64 -46.04 14.61 -20.39
C ASP A 64 -45.60 15.98 -20.92
N ALA A 65 -44.89 15.99 -22.04
CA ALA A 65 -44.43 17.19 -22.72
C ALA A 65 -45.60 18.10 -23.17
N THR A 66 -46.80 17.54 -23.42
CA THR A 66 -47.99 18.30 -23.82
C THR A 66 -48.55 19.19 -22.70
N ARG A 67 -48.17 18.94 -21.44
CA ARG A 67 -48.55 19.80 -20.30
C ARG A 67 -47.82 21.12 -20.28
N TRP A 68 -46.74 21.27 -21.06
CA TRP A 68 -46.11 22.56 -21.27
C TRP A 68 -46.90 23.35 -22.33
N ASN A 69 -47.37 24.55 -21.97
CA ASN A 69 -48.16 25.39 -22.87
C ASN A 69 -47.24 26.40 -23.58
N ALA A 70 -47.29 26.44 -24.91
CA ALA A 70 -46.39 27.24 -25.76
C ALA A 70 -46.60 28.77 -25.66
N THR A 71 -47.66 29.23 -24.99
CA THR A 71 -47.90 30.65 -24.65
C THR A 71 -47.10 31.12 -23.44
N SER A 72 -46.28 30.25 -22.86
CA SER A 72 -45.50 30.52 -21.65
C SER A 72 -44.22 31.30 -21.97
N ARG A 73 -43.77 32.11 -21.00
CA ARG A 73 -42.45 32.78 -20.97
C ARG A 73 -41.31 31.77 -21.19
N PRO A 74 -40.05 32.17 -21.45
CA PRO A 74 -38.96 31.21 -21.60
C PRO A 74 -38.78 30.32 -20.36
N HIS A 75 -38.57 29.01 -20.54
CA HIS A 75 -38.38 28.04 -19.45
C HIS A 75 -37.13 27.19 -19.67
N VAL A 76 -36.52 26.76 -18.57
CA VAL A 76 -35.56 25.66 -18.56
C VAL A 76 -36.27 24.41 -18.05
N VAL A 77 -36.28 23.37 -18.85
CA VAL A 77 -36.80 22.04 -18.48
C VAL A 77 -35.64 21.11 -18.27
N GLN A 78 -35.64 20.37 -17.18
CA GLN A 78 -34.58 19.44 -16.84
C GLN A 78 -35.17 18.11 -16.37
N GLU A 79 -34.51 17.01 -16.69
CA GLU A 79 -34.85 15.71 -16.12
C GLU A 79 -34.75 15.76 -14.58
N TYR A 80 -35.81 15.31 -13.90
CA TYR A 80 -35.88 15.35 -12.45
C TYR A 80 -35.09 14.18 -11.86
N ILE A 81 -34.14 14.49 -10.97
CA ILE A 81 -33.32 13.47 -10.30
C ILE A 81 -34.16 12.67 -9.31
N ASP A 82 -34.30 11.38 -9.57
CA ASP A 82 -34.98 10.41 -8.70
C ASP A 82 -34.21 9.07 -8.69
N PRO A 83 -33.84 8.52 -7.51
CA PRO A 83 -33.92 9.15 -6.19
C PRO A 83 -32.79 10.18 -5.97
N PRO A 84 -33.07 11.36 -5.37
CA PRO A 84 -32.01 12.27 -4.93
C PRO A 84 -31.33 11.74 -3.67
N LEU A 85 -30.15 12.29 -3.35
CA LEU A 85 -29.55 12.10 -2.03
C LEU A 85 -30.47 12.73 -0.96
N LEU A 86 -30.76 11.97 0.09
CA LEU A 86 -31.64 12.36 1.20
C LEU A 86 -30.85 12.38 2.51
N ILE A 87 -31.25 13.26 3.42
CA ILE A 87 -30.79 13.24 4.82
C ILE A 87 -32.05 13.21 5.69
N ASN A 88 -32.16 12.21 6.54
CA ASN A 88 -33.35 11.96 7.37
C ASN A 88 -34.66 11.93 6.54
N GLY A 89 -34.63 11.33 5.35
CA GLY A 89 -35.80 11.24 4.46
C GLY A 89 -36.11 12.52 3.68
N LEU A 90 -35.43 13.65 3.94
CA LEU A 90 -35.71 14.93 3.32
C LEU A 90 -34.76 15.22 2.16
N LYS A 91 -35.33 15.76 1.07
CA LYS A 91 -34.56 16.34 -0.03
C LYS A 91 -33.90 17.63 0.44
N PHE A 92 -32.68 17.90 -0.02
CA PHE A 92 -31.97 19.11 0.36
C PHE A 92 -31.13 19.68 -0.78
N ASP A 93 -30.74 20.94 -0.65
CA ASP A 93 -29.74 21.57 -1.49
C ASP A 93 -28.66 22.25 -0.64
N ILE A 94 -27.47 22.38 -1.24
CA ILE A 94 -26.34 23.07 -0.63
C ILE A 94 -26.07 24.34 -1.43
N ARG A 95 -25.82 25.44 -0.71
CA ARG A 95 -25.27 26.67 -1.25
C ARG A 95 -23.85 26.84 -0.74
N ILE A 96 -22.91 26.82 -1.68
CA ILE A 96 -21.50 27.11 -1.44
C ILE A 96 -21.21 28.51 -1.98
N TYR A 97 -20.36 29.25 -1.27
CA TYR A 97 -19.91 30.57 -1.69
C TYR A 97 -18.48 30.47 -2.20
N VAL A 98 -18.23 31.12 -3.33
CA VAL A 98 -16.96 31.04 -4.03
C VAL A 98 -16.53 32.45 -4.39
N LEU A 99 -15.30 32.81 -4.05
CA LEU A 99 -14.64 34.06 -4.44
C LEU A 99 -13.73 33.76 -5.63
N LEU A 100 -14.07 34.34 -6.78
CA LEU A 100 -13.21 34.36 -7.95
C LEU A 100 -12.24 35.54 -7.80
N LEU A 101 -10.94 35.26 -7.75
CA LEU A 101 -9.89 36.27 -7.62
C LEU A 101 -9.30 36.64 -8.98
N ASN A 102 -8.99 35.62 -9.79
CA ASN A 102 -8.38 35.79 -11.11
C ASN A 102 -9.00 34.78 -12.08
N LEU A 103 -9.09 35.13 -13.36
CA LEU A 103 -9.53 34.22 -14.44
C LEU A 103 -8.35 33.59 -15.18
N ASP A 104 -7.23 34.30 -15.24
CA ASP A 104 -6.00 33.83 -15.89
C ASP A 104 -4.77 34.33 -15.10
N PRO A 105 -4.12 33.46 -14.28
CA PRO A 105 -4.54 32.08 -14.00
C PRO A 105 -5.84 32.05 -13.19
N LEU A 106 -6.68 31.02 -13.41
CA LEU A 106 -7.92 30.84 -12.66
C LEU A 106 -7.60 30.64 -11.16
N GLU A 107 -7.90 31.63 -10.33
CA GLU A 107 -7.77 31.56 -8.87
C GLU A 107 -9.16 31.68 -8.24
N VAL A 108 -9.58 30.62 -7.55
CA VAL A 108 -10.91 30.48 -6.96
C VAL A 108 -10.75 30.06 -5.50
N ARG A 109 -11.36 30.79 -4.57
CA ARG A 109 -11.39 30.47 -3.14
C ARG A 109 -12.79 30.10 -2.70
N ILE A 110 -12.94 28.91 -2.12
CA ILE A 110 -14.21 28.44 -1.59
C ILE A 110 -14.33 28.93 -0.14
N TYR A 111 -15.43 29.59 0.19
CA TYR A 111 -15.71 29.94 1.58
C TYR A 111 -15.99 28.68 2.39
N HIS A 112 -15.33 28.53 3.53
CA HIS A 112 -15.40 27.31 4.34
C HIS A 112 -16.83 26.99 4.82
N GLU A 113 -17.66 28.02 5.00
CA GLU A 113 -19.05 27.85 5.39
C GLU A 113 -20.00 27.90 4.18
N GLY A 114 -21.10 27.15 4.27
CA GLY A 114 -22.17 27.15 3.30
C GLY A 114 -23.53 27.14 3.97
N LEU A 115 -24.58 26.95 3.18
CA LEU A 115 -25.94 26.74 3.68
C LEU A 115 -26.49 25.43 3.16
N ALA A 116 -27.07 24.63 4.04
CA ALA A 116 -27.91 23.49 3.67
C ALA A 116 -29.38 23.86 3.88
N ARG A 117 -30.23 23.58 2.89
CA ARG A 117 -31.67 23.87 2.93
C ARG A 117 -32.43 22.59 2.65
N PHE A 118 -33.34 22.25 3.55
CA PHE A 118 -34.12 21.04 3.50
C PHE A 118 -35.55 21.35 3.03
N ALA A 119 -36.10 20.41 2.26
CA ALA A 119 -37.53 20.23 2.12
C ALA A 119 -38.17 19.98 3.49
N THR A 120 -39.48 20.16 3.59
CA THR A 120 -40.22 20.05 4.85
C THR A 120 -41.14 18.84 4.92
N VAL A 121 -41.26 18.11 3.81
CA VAL A 121 -42.02 16.86 3.69
C VAL A 121 -41.07 15.76 3.22
N ASP A 122 -41.21 14.56 3.79
CA ASP A 122 -40.41 13.39 3.44
C ASP A 122 -40.53 13.05 1.96
N TYR A 123 -39.39 12.73 1.36
CA TYR A 123 -39.30 12.46 -0.05
C TYR A 123 -40.02 11.16 -0.41
N GLN A 124 -40.87 11.24 -1.44
CA GLN A 124 -41.42 10.10 -2.14
C GLN A 124 -41.08 10.23 -3.63
N ALA A 125 -40.87 9.09 -4.29
CA ALA A 125 -40.65 9.06 -5.72
C ALA A 125 -41.82 9.78 -6.43
N PRO A 126 -41.56 10.62 -7.44
CA PRO A 126 -42.61 11.32 -8.15
C PRO A 126 -43.64 10.31 -8.68
N SER A 127 -44.90 10.70 -8.67
CA SER A 127 -46.05 9.95 -9.15
C SER A 127 -47.12 10.95 -9.57
N THR A 128 -48.10 10.52 -10.37
CA THR A 128 -49.20 11.39 -10.79
C THR A 128 -49.97 12.01 -9.64
N THR A 129 -49.90 11.43 -8.43
CA THR A 129 -50.61 11.90 -7.23
C THR A 129 -49.79 12.83 -6.34
N ASN A 130 -48.48 13.00 -6.57
CA ASN A 130 -47.63 13.87 -5.74
C ASN A 130 -46.84 14.95 -6.51
N LEU A 131 -46.94 15.03 -7.85
CA LEU A 131 -46.22 16.04 -8.65
C LEU A 131 -46.45 17.50 -8.19
N TYR A 132 -47.59 17.78 -7.56
CA TYR A 132 -47.96 19.11 -7.06
C TYR A 132 -47.40 19.41 -5.66
N GLU A 133 -46.81 18.43 -4.96
CA GLU A 133 -46.32 18.59 -3.59
C GLU A 133 -44.97 19.34 -3.56
N THR A 134 -45.06 20.66 -3.60
CA THR A 134 -43.90 21.54 -3.68
C THR A 134 -42.99 21.46 -2.46
N PHE A 135 -43.52 21.18 -1.25
CA PHE A 135 -42.73 21.14 -0.01
C PHE A 135 -41.87 19.88 0.12
N MET A 136 -42.09 18.89 -0.75
CA MET A 136 -41.30 17.68 -0.88
C MET A 136 -40.25 17.81 -2.00
N HIS A 137 -40.68 18.30 -3.17
CA HIS A 137 -39.85 18.28 -4.38
C HIS A 137 -38.94 19.50 -4.54
N LEU A 138 -39.29 20.63 -3.91
CA LEU A 138 -38.55 21.89 -4.02
C LEU A 138 -37.94 22.27 -2.67
N THR A 139 -36.63 22.54 -2.64
CA THR A 139 -35.89 22.88 -1.41
C THR A 139 -35.83 24.39 -1.15
N ASN A 140 -36.52 25.19 -1.96
CA ASN A 140 -36.45 26.65 -1.88
C ASN A 140 -36.96 27.15 -0.51
N TYR A 141 -36.17 28.01 0.13
CA TYR A 141 -36.50 28.59 1.44
C TYR A 141 -37.81 29.39 1.45
N SER A 142 -38.06 30.22 0.43
CA SER A 142 -39.23 31.09 0.38
C SER A 142 -40.55 30.30 0.29
N LEU A 143 -40.49 29.08 -0.27
CA LEU A 143 -41.59 28.12 -0.26
C LEU A 143 -41.66 27.41 1.08
N ASN A 144 -40.61 26.70 1.46
CA ASN A 144 -40.62 25.82 2.63
C ASN A 144 -40.88 26.56 3.95
N LYS A 145 -40.50 27.84 4.09
CA LYS A 145 -40.82 28.63 5.30
C LYS A 145 -42.32 28.82 5.55
N ARG A 146 -43.16 28.54 4.55
CA ARG A 146 -44.63 28.60 4.64
C ARG A 146 -45.25 27.25 5.04
N SER A 147 -44.46 26.18 5.04
CA SER A 147 -44.90 24.85 5.48
C SER A 147 -45.04 24.82 7.00
N ILE A 148 -46.07 24.14 7.50
CA ILE A 148 -46.30 23.93 8.94
C ILE A 148 -45.15 23.12 9.55
N SER A 149 -44.51 22.26 8.77
CA SER A 149 -43.37 21.44 9.19
C SER A 149 -42.02 22.17 9.14
N TYR A 150 -42.01 23.47 8.85
CA TYR A 150 -40.77 24.24 8.80
C TYR A 150 -40.18 24.48 10.19
N LYS A 151 -38.94 24.03 10.39
CA LYS A 151 -38.22 24.20 11.65
C LYS A 151 -37.29 25.41 11.57
N HIS A 152 -37.60 26.45 12.33
CA HIS A 152 -36.72 27.60 12.50
C HIS A 152 -35.53 27.24 13.40
N ALA A 153 -34.35 27.78 13.09
CA ALA A 153 -33.18 27.61 13.94
C ALA A 153 -33.33 28.47 15.21
N THR A 154 -33.55 27.83 16.35
CA THR A 154 -33.36 28.40 17.70
C THR A 154 -32.10 27.80 18.33
N ASP A 155 -31.57 28.41 19.40
CA ASP A 155 -30.34 27.94 20.05
C ASP A 155 -30.39 26.46 20.47
N GLU A 156 -31.57 25.93 20.79
CA GLU A 156 -31.79 24.52 21.14
C GLU A 156 -32.02 23.59 19.92
N THR A 157 -32.43 24.12 18.76
CA THR A 157 -32.86 23.31 17.59
C THR A 157 -32.03 23.53 16.33
N GLN A 158 -30.89 24.22 16.43
CA GLN A 158 -30.01 24.52 15.30
C GLN A 158 -29.64 23.28 14.46
N MET A 159 -29.47 22.11 15.10
CA MET A 159 -29.08 20.88 14.43
C MET A 159 -30.17 20.21 13.59
N ASP A 160 -31.46 20.55 13.80
CA ASP A 160 -32.60 19.97 13.08
C ASP A 160 -33.42 21.01 12.30
N ALA A 161 -32.93 22.25 12.23
CA ALA A 161 -33.58 23.34 11.51
C ALA A 161 -33.69 23.05 9.99
N SER A 162 -34.74 23.51 9.33
CA SER A 162 -34.90 23.32 7.87
C SER A 162 -33.90 24.14 7.04
N LYS A 163 -33.16 25.08 7.67
CA LYS A 163 -32.04 25.83 7.09
C LYS A 163 -30.89 25.85 8.09
N ARG A 164 -29.73 25.32 7.70
CA ARG A 164 -28.56 25.11 8.59
C ARG A 164 -27.27 25.55 7.92
N LYS A 165 -26.23 25.76 8.72
CA LYS A 165 -24.84 25.85 8.23
C LYS A 165 -24.41 24.51 7.64
N LEU A 166 -23.64 24.54 6.55
CA LEU A 166 -23.18 23.32 5.89
C LEU A 166 -22.25 22.51 6.80
N THR A 167 -21.35 23.19 7.50
CA THR A 167 -20.41 22.56 8.45
C THR A 167 -21.13 21.69 9.49
N MET A 168 -22.22 22.18 10.08
CA MET A 168 -23.01 21.43 11.06
C MET A 168 -23.64 20.17 10.49
N VAL A 169 -24.14 20.22 9.24
CA VAL A 169 -24.70 19.04 8.58
C VAL A 169 -23.61 18.00 8.38
N CYS A 170 -22.45 18.41 7.89
CA CYS A 170 -21.30 17.53 7.71
C CYS A 170 -20.82 16.93 9.04
N GLU A 171 -20.78 17.71 10.13
CA GLU A 171 -20.42 17.23 11.46
C GLU A 171 -21.39 16.17 11.99
N LYS A 172 -22.71 16.41 11.86
CA LYS A 172 -23.74 15.47 12.30
C LYS A 172 -23.68 14.14 11.54
N GLU A 173 -23.53 14.20 10.22
CA GLU A 173 -23.35 13.00 9.38
C GLU A 173 -22.06 12.26 9.74
N ASN A 174 -20.97 12.98 10.00
CA ASN A 174 -19.72 12.37 10.46
C ASN A 174 -19.85 11.69 11.84
N THR A 175 -20.62 12.25 12.77
CA THR A 175 -20.88 11.60 14.07
C THR A 175 -21.77 10.37 13.95
N ASN A 176 -22.80 10.41 13.09
CA ASN A 176 -23.67 9.27 12.82
C ASN A 176 -22.90 8.14 12.12
N ASN A 177 -22.05 8.48 11.15
CA ASN A 177 -21.14 7.52 10.51
C ASN A 177 -20.15 6.93 11.50
N LYS A 178 -19.58 7.72 12.42
CA LYS A 178 -18.69 7.20 13.49
C LYS A 178 -19.39 6.23 14.45
N GLN A 179 -20.66 6.44 14.77
CA GLN A 179 -21.43 5.49 15.59
C GLN A 179 -21.74 4.20 14.83
N ASN A 180 -21.95 4.27 13.50
CA ASN A 180 -22.13 3.09 12.65
C ASN A 180 -20.83 2.35 12.32
N GLU A 181 -19.68 3.04 12.22
CA GLU A 181 -18.34 2.44 12.04
C GLU A 181 -17.95 1.51 13.21
N ASN A 182 -18.51 1.71 14.41
CA ASN A 182 -18.28 0.83 15.56
C ASN A 182 -19.06 -0.51 15.50
N LYS A 183 -19.93 -0.73 14.50
CA LYS A 183 -20.48 -2.05 14.22
C LYS A 183 -19.45 -2.88 13.45
N SER A 184 -18.72 -3.75 14.16
CA SER A 184 -17.94 -4.92 13.67
C SER A 184 -17.30 -4.77 12.28
N ILE A 185 -15.96 -4.69 12.22
CA ILE A 185 -15.12 -4.72 10.99
C ILE A 185 -15.59 -5.78 9.99
N TRP A 186 -16.16 -6.88 10.47
CA TRP A 186 -16.66 -7.98 9.66
C TRP A 186 -18.01 -7.71 9.00
N ASN A 187 -18.82 -6.74 9.45
CA ASN A 187 -20.11 -6.46 8.82
C ASN A 187 -20.00 -5.68 7.50
N LEU A 188 -18.83 -5.09 7.23
CA LEU A 188 -18.51 -4.38 5.98
C LEU A 188 -18.30 -5.34 4.80
N PHE A 189 -17.82 -6.56 5.05
CA PHE A 189 -17.46 -7.53 4.01
C PHE A 189 -18.60 -8.50 3.70
N SER A 190 -18.84 -8.77 2.42
CA SER A 190 -19.73 -9.83 1.97
C SER A 190 -19.19 -11.22 2.37
N SER A 191 -20.05 -12.24 2.43
CA SER A 191 -19.61 -13.61 2.76
C SER A 191 -18.55 -14.15 1.80
N LYS A 192 -18.58 -13.72 0.52
CA LYS A 192 -17.55 -14.08 -0.48
C LYS A 192 -16.24 -13.36 -0.21
N GLU A 193 -16.29 -12.06 0.06
CA GLU A 193 -15.12 -11.24 0.43
C GLU A 193 -14.46 -11.81 1.69
N LYS A 194 -15.23 -12.11 2.74
CA LYS A 194 -14.71 -12.72 3.98
C LYS A 194 -13.94 -14.01 3.73
N ARG A 195 -14.51 -14.91 2.92
CA ARG A 195 -13.87 -16.18 2.57
C ARG A 195 -12.57 -15.95 1.80
N ASN A 196 -12.58 -15.05 0.82
CA ASN A 196 -11.38 -14.74 0.02
C ASN A 196 -10.29 -14.05 0.85
N ILE A 197 -10.67 -13.12 1.73
CA ILE A 197 -9.77 -12.48 2.71
C ILE A 197 -9.13 -13.54 3.62
N PHE A 198 -9.94 -14.47 4.14
CA PHE A 198 -9.42 -15.56 4.98
C PHE A 198 -8.43 -16.46 4.23
N ILE A 199 -8.77 -16.90 3.01
CA ILE A 199 -7.88 -17.71 2.17
C ILE A 199 -6.59 -16.95 1.86
N TYR A 200 -6.70 -15.66 1.54
CA TYR A 200 -5.56 -14.81 1.26
C TYR A 200 -4.65 -14.66 2.48
N ILE A 201 -5.20 -14.40 3.67
CA ILE A 201 -4.47 -14.33 4.94
C ILE A 201 -3.79 -15.68 5.24
N LEU A 202 -4.47 -16.80 5.04
CA LEU A 202 -3.86 -18.11 5.26
C LEU A 202 -2.64 -18.31 4.35
N GLY A 203 -2.76 -18.00 3.06
CA GLY A 203 -1.65 -18.15 2.12
C GLY A 203 -0.50 -17.16 2.37
N ILE A 204 -0.79 -15.92 2.78
CA ILE A 204 0.26 -14.92 3.07
C ILE A 204 1.05 -15.29 4.33
N MET A 205 0.39 -15.85 5.34
CA MET A 205 1.04 -16.32 6.56
C MET A 205 1.98 -17.49 6.29
N LEU A 206 1.52 -18.50 5.53
CA LEU A 206 2.35 -19.64 5.13
C LEU A 206 3.58 -19.18 4.34
N TYR A 207 3.37 -18.26 3.40
CA TYR A 207 4.43 -17.66 2.60
C TYR A 207 5.44 -16.89 3.46
N LYS A 208 5.01 -15.94 4.30
CA LYS A 208 5.93 -15.13 5.12
C LYS A 208 6.70 -15.99 6.11
N PHE A 209 6.05 -16.96 6.75
CA PHE A 209 6.74 -17.90 7.62
C PHE A 209 7.85 -18.65 6.87
N GLY A 210 7.54 -19.22 5.69
CA GLY A 210 8.49 -19.96 4.88
C GLY A 210 9.65 -19.08 4.38
N LEU A 211 9.37 -17.83 4.02
CA LEU A 211 10.34 -16.85 3.57
C LEU A 211 11.32 -16.47 4.70
N GLU A 212 10.81 -16.23 5.90
CA GLU A 212 11.63 -15.90 7.06
C GLU A 212 12.55 -17.06 7.43
N ALA A 213 12.01 -18.28 7.47
CA ALA A 213 12.79 -19.48 7.70
C ALA A 213 13.89 -19.68 6.64
N PHE A 214 13.57 -19.41 5.37
CA PHE A 214 14.52 -19.52 4.28
C PHE A 214 15.66 -18.50 4.39
N ASN A 215 15.34 -17.21 4.47
CA ASN A 215 16.34 -16.14 4.51
C ASN A 215 17.28 -16.31 5.70
N GLY A 216 16.73 -16.58 6.87
CA GLY A 216 17.51 -16.77 8.08
C GLY A 216 18.46 -17.96 8.04
N SER A 217 17.99 -19.07 7.49
CA SER A 217 18.78 -20.29 7.37
C SER A 217 19.89 -20.14 6.33
N ILE A 218 19.61 -19.52 5.18
CA ILE A 218 20.60 -19.31 4.11
C ILE A 218 21.71 -18.37 4.55
N VAL A 219 21.38 -17.25 5.20
CA VAL A 219 22.39 -16.31 5.72
C VAL A 219 23.29 -16.99 6.76
N SER A 220 22.70 -17.78 7.67
CA SER A 220 23.45 -18.54 8.68
C SER A 220 24.31 -19.66 8.06
N LEU A 221 23.79 -20.37 7.06
CA LEU A 221 24.51 -21.39 6.30
C LEU A 221 25.72 -20.79 5.57
N ALA A 222 25.51 -19.69 4.85
CA ALA A 222 26.56 -19.00 4.12
C ALA A 222 27.66 -18.50 5.06
N ALA A 223 27.28 -17.89 6.20
CA ALA A 223 28.24 -17.42 7.20
C ALA A 223 29.12 -18.56 7.73
N ASN A 224 28.52 -19.71 8.06
CA ASN A 224 29.28 -20.86 8.56
C ASN A 224 30.16 -21.52 7.50
N ARG A 225 29.68 -21.66 6.26
CA ARG A 225 30.45 -22.28 5.19
C ARG A 225 31.64 -21.42 4.75
N TYR A 226 31.49 -20.10 4.67
CA TYR A 226 32.63 -19.25 4.30
C TYR A 226 33.73 -19.23 5.37
N ASP A 227 33.37 -19.29 6.66
CA ASP A 227 34.34 -19.47 7.74
C ASP A 227 35.06 -20.82 7.65
N ARG A 228 34.31 -21.89 7.39
CA ARG A 228 34.88 -23.22 7.21
C ARG A 228 35.83 -23.27 6.01
N ASP A 229 35.46 -22.67 4.89
CA ASP A 229 36.30 -22.62 3.70
C ASP A 229 37.57 -21.79 3.93
N ALA A 230 37.49 -20.73 4.74
CA ALA A 230 38.65 -19.95 5.15
C ALA A 230 39.59 -20.79 6.04
N PHE A 231 39.01 -21.50 7.03
CA PHE A 231 39.75 -22.40 7.93
C PHE A 231 40.45 -23.54 7.17
N ASN A 232 39.72 -24.25 6.31
CA ASN A 232 40.25 -25.39 5.56
C ASN A 232 41.35 -25.01 4.56
N ASN A 233 41.29 -23.82 3.98
CA ASN A 233 42.26 -23.36 2.98
C ASN A 233 43.37 -22.48 3.58
N ALA A 234 43.44 -22.35 4.92
CA ALA A 234 44.34 -21.42 5.62
C ALA A 234 44.28 -19.98 5.07
N ASN A 235 43.11 -19.57 4.60
CA ASN A 235 42.86 -18.25 4.02
C ASN A 235 42.27 -17.30 5.05
N VAL A 236 42.45 -16.01 4.82
CA VAL A 236 41.81 -14.95 5.62
C VAL A 236 40.29 -15.01 5.45
N ALA A 237 39.54 -14.98 6.55
CA ALA A 237 38.08 -15.03 6.52
C ALA A 237 37.50 -13.77 5.86
N ARG A 238 36.69 -13.97 4.80
CA ARG A 238 35.94 -12.93 4.06
C ARG A 238 34.44 -13.23 4.08
N THR A 239 33.95 -13.52 5.27
CA THR A 239 32.63 -14.11 5.48
C THR A 239 31.52 -13.08 5.28
N PHE A 240 31.62 -11.91 5.91
CA PHE A 240 30.59 -10.88 5.81
C PHE A 240 30.69 -10.08 4.51
N GLU A 241 31.87 -9.98 3.89
CA GLU A 241 31.99 -9.48 2.51
C GLU A 241 31.11 -10.31 1.55
N LYS A 242 31.24 -11.64 1.61
CA LYS A 242 30.51 -12.54 0.71
C LYS A 242 29.05 -12.72 1.08
N VAL A 243 28.70 -12.73 2.37
CA VAL A 243 27.29 -12.72 2.82
C VAL A 243 26.62 -11.41 2.43
N GLY A 244 27.32 -10.28 2.56
CA GLY A 244 26.84 -8.98 2.09
C GLY A 244 26.56 -8.98 0.60
N LEU A 245 27.46 -9.57 -0.21
CA LEU A 245 27.27 -9.75 -1.65
C LEU A 245 26.08 -10.66 -1.98
N LEU A 246 25.95 -11.78 -1.26
CA LEU A 246 24.85 -12.73 -1.42
C LEU A 246 23.48 -12.06 -1.23
N VAL A 247 23.29 -11.32 -0.13
CA VAL A 247 22.02 -10.64 0.17
C VAL A 247 21.79 -9.45 -0.75
N GLY A 248 22.85 -8.68 -1.06
CA GLY A 248 22.77 -7.54 -1.97
C GLY A 248 22.36 -7.92 -3.39
N LEU A 249 22.96 -8.97 -3.95
CA LEU A 249 22.60 -9.47 -5.28
C LEU A 249 21.18 -10.07 -5.30
N ASN A 250 20.77 -10.78 -4.24
CA ASN A 250 19.40 -11.27 -4.15
C ASN A 250 18.37 -10.14 -4.23
N GLN A 251 18.58 -9.02 -3.51
CA GLN A 251 17.69 -7.86 -3.60
C GLN A 251 17.70 -7.21 -4.99
N ALA A 252 18.86 -7.11 -5.63
CA ALA A 252 18.94 -6.63 -7.02
C ALA A 252 18.14 -7.52 -7.99
N CYS A 253 18.19 -8.85 -7.79
CA CYS A 253 17.39 -9.79 -8.57
C CYS A 253 15.88 -9.69 -8.30
N GLN A 254 15.45 -9.21 -7.12
CA GLN A 254 14.04 -8.94 -6.86
C GLN A 254 13.48 -7.86 -7.79
N CYS A 255 14.25 -6.81 -8.11
CA CYS A 255 13.83 -5.81 -9.12
C CYS A 255 13.54 -6.45 -10.47
N ILE A 256 14.41 -7.38 -10.90
CA ILE A 256 14.22 -8.11 -12.16
C ILE A 256 12.91 -8.89 -12.10
N GLY A 257 12.65 -9.60 -11.01
CA GLY A 257 11.39 -10.31 -10.76
C GLY A 257 10.16 -9.41 -10.90
N SER A 258 10.18 -8.24 -10.27
CA SER A 258 9.07 -7.29 -10.35
C SER A 258 8.87 -6.71 -11.76
N ILE A 259 9.89 -6.65 -12.62
CA ILE A 259 9.73 -6.24 -14.03
C ILE A 259 9.11 -7.36 -14.88
N LEU A 260 9.46 -8.62 -14.60
CA LEU A 260 8.97 -9.79 -15.34
C LEU A 260 7.44 -9.97 -15.22
N ILE A 261 6.82 -9.41 -14.18
CA ILE A 261 5.42 -9.71 -13.89
C ILE A 261 4.43 -8.98 -14.78
N ALA A 262 4.70 -7.72 -15.15
CA ALA A 262 3.72 -6.87 -15.83
C ALA A 262 3.21 -7.48 -17.15
N PRO A 263 4.06 -8.11 -18.00
CA PRO A 263 3.59 -8.80 -19.20
C PRO A 263 2.84 -10.11 -18.91
N LEU A 264 3.05 -10.74 -17.76
CA LEU A 264 2.41 -12.00 -17.38
C LEU A 264 0.98 -11.78 -16.89
N ILE A 265 0.75 -10.81 -16.01
CA ILE A 265 -0.59 -10.48 -15.49
C ILE A 265 -1.51 -9.90 -16.57
N LYS A 266 -0.94 -9.32 -17.65
CA LYS A 266 -1.70 -8.91 -18.84
C LYS A 266 -2.19 -10.09 -19.69
N ARG A 267 -1.59 -11.28 -19.55
CA ARG A 267 -1.89 -12.47 -20.37
C ARG A 267 -2.64 -13.54 -19.59
N TRP A 268 -2.46 -13.58 -18.28
CA TRP A 268 -2.97 -14.64 -17.42
C TRP A 268 -3.56 -14.04 -16.14
N PRO A 269 -4.57 -14.69 -15.53
CA PRO A 269 -5.15 -14.21 -14.28
C PRO A 269 -4.11 -14.05 -13.17
N THR A 270 -4.19 -12.94 -12.42
CA THR A 270 -3.25 -12.57 -11.35
C THR A 270 -2.97 -13.72 -10.38
N ARG A 271 -4.02 -14.45 -9.95
CA ARG A 271 -3.92 -15.62 -9.06
C ARG A 271 -3.08 -16.77 -9.65
N THR A 272 -3.21 -17.03 -10.94
CA THR A 272 -2.50 -18.14 -11.61
C THR A 272 -1.02 -17.80 -11.69
N VAL A 273 -0.71 -16.56 -12.07
CA VAL A 273 0.68 -16.08 -12.15
C VAL A 273 1.34 -16.10 -10.77
N LEU A 274 0.61 -15.69 -9.72
CA LEU A 274 1.06 -15.76 -8.34
C LEU A 274 1.41 -17.19 -7.92
N SER A 275 0.48 -18.13 -8.08
CA SER A 275 0.69 -19.51 -7.65
C SER A 275 1.83 -20.18 -8.42
N ILE A 276 1.98 -19.92 -9.72
CA ILE A 276 3.12 -20.40 -10.50
C ILE A 276 4.44 -19.80 -10.01
N SER A 277 4.45 -18.50 -9.68
CA SER A 277 5.65 -17.80 -9.19
C SER A 277 6.12 -18.38 -7.86
N ILE A 278 5.19 -18.65 -6.94
CA ILE A 278 5.50 -19.26 -5.63
C ILE A 278 5.92 -20.71 -5.78
N PHE A 279 5.26 -21.47 -6.65
CA PHE A 279 5.65 -22.86 -6.91
C PHE A 279 7.07 -22.93 -7.49
N SER A 280 7.40 -22.00 -8.39
CA SER A 280 8.76 -21.84 -8.90
C SER A 280 9.74 -21.43 -7.80
N PHE A 281 9.32 -20.56 -6.88
CA PHE A 281 10.10 -20.22 -5.69
C PHE A 281 10.35 -21.46 -4.82
N ALA A 282 9.33 -22.29 -4.57
CA ALA A 282 9.46 -23.55 -3.83
C ALA A 282 10.51 -24.46 -4.46
N LEU A 283 10.50 -24.62 -5.79
CA LEU A 283 11.47 -25.42 -6.52
C LEU A 283 12.91 -24.88 -6.34
N PHE A 284 13.11 -23.57 -6.50
CA PHE A 284 14.43 -22.96 -6.36
C PHE A 284 14.96 -23.00 -4.92
N THR A 285 14.10 -22.88 -3.91
CA THR A 285 14.52 -23.06 -2.51
C THR A 285 14.89 -24.51 -2.20
N ALA A 286 14.25 -25.50 -2.84
CA ALA A 286 14.59 -26.92 -2.68
C ALA A 286 15.93 -27.28 -3.33
N LEU A 287 16.34 -26.58 -4.40
CA LEU A 287 17.56 -26.87 -5.16
C LEU A 287 18.81 -26.92 -4.28
N LEU A 288 18.94 -26.01 -3.32
CA LEU A 288 20.12 -25.98 -2.44
C LEU A 288 20.19 -27.21 -1.53
N MET A 289 19.04 -27.69 -1.02
CA MET A 289 18.99 -28.92 -0.22
C MET A 289 19.28 -30.16 -1.05
N ILE A 290 18.80 -30.18 -2.30
CA ILE A 290 19.08 -31.28 -3.24
C ILE A 290 20.59 -31.35 -3.51
N ILE A 291 21.24 -30.23 -3.74
CA ILE A 291 22.69 -30.16 -3.96
C ILE A 291 23.46 -30.58 -2.69
N ASP A 292 23.03 -30.13 -1.50
CA ASP A 292 23.65 -30.54 -0.24
C ASP A 292 23.53 -32.05 -0.04
N ALA A 293 22.34 -32.63 -0.25
CA ALA A 293 22.10 -34.07 -0.17
C ALA A 293 22.93 -34.86 -1.20
N ALA A 294 22.94 -34.42 -2.46
CA ALA A 294 23.64 -35.07 -3.56
C ALA A 294 25.16 -35.10 -3.36
N THR A 295 25.70 -34.15 -2.57
CA THR A 295 27.13 -34.07 -2.25
C THR A 295 27.47 -34.64 -0.86
N GLY A 296 26.56 -35.44 -0.30
CA GLY A 296 26.78 -36.20 0.94
C GLY A 296 26.38 -35.47 2.23
N GLY A 297 25.66 -34.36 2.12
CA GLY A 297 25.09 -33.63 3.25
C GLY A 297 24.06 -34.45 4.00
N LYS A 298 24.01 -34.27 5.33
CA LYS A 298 23.10 -34.96 6.24
C LYS A 298 22.47 -33.97 7.21
N ILE A 299 21.36 -34.37 7.82
CA ILE A 299 20.74 -33.63 8.91
C ILE A 299 21.73 -33.58 10.09
N LYS A 300 21.80 -32.42 10.77
CA LYS A 300 22.65 -32.23 11.94
C LYS A 300 22.37 -33.32 13.00
N PRO A 301 23.37 -34.09 13.45
CA PRO A 301 23.18 -35.06 14.51
C PRO A 301 22.79 -34.40 15.84
N SER A 302 21.97 -35.08 16.65
CA SER A 302 21.59 -34.59 17.98
C SER A 302 22.82 -34.35 18.86
N ASN A 303 22.90 -33.20 19.52
CA ASN A 303 24.00 -32.78 20.42
C ASN A 303 25.40 -32.62 19.76
N PHE A 304 25.50 -32.60 18.43
CA PHE A 304 26.78 -32.53 17.70
C PHE A 304 27.67 -31.33 18.07
N GLN A 305 27.07 -30.14 18.19
CA GLN A 305 27.80 -28.89 18.38
C GLN A 305 28.33 -28.68 19.80
N ALA A 306 27.77 -29.40 20.80
CA ALA A 306 28.28 -29.40 22.17
C ALA A 306 29.53 -30.27 22.32
N MET A 307 29.76 -31.20 21.38
CA MET A 307 30.90 -32.10 21.41
C MET A 307 32.01 -31.67 20.45
N HIS A 308 31.69 -30.98 19.35
CA HIS A 308 32.64 -30.61 18.29
C HIS A 308 32.48 -29.13 17.89
N GLU A 309 33.24 -28.24 18.54
CA GLU A 309 33.28 -26.82 18.17
C GLU A 309 33.83 -26.65 16.75
N ASN A 310 33.12 -25.90 15.91
CA ASN A 310 33.45 -25.65 14.49
C ASN A 310 33.49 -26.87 13.56
N ASP A 311 32.96 -28.03 13.98
CA ASP A 311 32.76 -29.16 13.09
C ASP A 311 31.45 -29.01 12.29
N PHE A 312 31.58 -28.98 10.96
CA PHE A 312 30.49 -28.91 10.00
C PHE A 312 30.61 -30.03 8.95
N SER A 313 31.13 -31.17 9.35
CA SER A 313 31.30 -32.37 8.52
C SER A 313 29.99 -32.92 7.95
N TYR A 314 28.85 -32.54 8.54
CA TYR A 314 27.52 -32.92 8.07
C TYR A 314 27.01 -32.13 6.86
N TYR A 315 27.69 -31.06 6.43
CA TYR A 315 27.33 -30.34 5.20
C TYR A 315 27.82 -31.05 3.93
N GLY A 316 27.07 -30.90 2.85
CA GLY A 316 27.45 -31.42 1.53
C GLY A 316 28.72 -30.80 0.97
N LYS A 317 29.47 -31.60 0.21
CA LYS A 317 30.74 -31.24 -0.45
C LYS A 317 30.49 -30.51 -1.79
N TYR A 318 30.06 -29.26 -1.73
CA TYR A 318 29.99 -28.37 -2.90
C TYR A 318 30.67 -27.02 -2.64
N PRO A 319 31.14 -26.31 -3.70
CA PRO A 319 31.76 -25.00 -3.54
C PRO A 319 30.79 -23.98 -2.95
N THR A 320 31.15 -23.31 -1.86
CA THR A 320 30.22 -22.41 -1.15
C THR A 320 29.71 -21.26 -2.02
N ASN A 321 30.48 -20.80 -3.01
CA ASN A 321 30.06 -19.77 -3.95
C ASN A 321 28.81 -20.18 -4.78
N VAL A 322 28.46 -21.47 -4.86
CA VAL A 322 27.23 -21.96 -5.53
C VAL A 322 25.96 -21.42 -4.86
N ILE A 323 26.02 -21.05 -3.58
CA ILE A 323 24.88 -20.45 -2.86
C ILE A 323 24.47 -19.12 -3.53
N ILE A 324 25.43 -18.33 -4.04
CA ILE A 324 25.17 -17.01 -4.63
C ILE A 324 24.20 -17.08 -5.82
N PRO A 325 24.50 -17.79 -6.93
CA PRO A 325 23.60 -17.82 -8.09
C PRO A 325 22.24 -18.44 -7.77
N ILE A 326 22.18 -19.47 -6.89
CA ILE A 326 20.90 -20.08 -6.49
C ILE A 326 20.05 -19.09 -5.72
N TYR A 327 20.64 -18.40 -4.74
CA TYR A 327 19.92 -17.40 -3.97
C TYR A 327 19.52 -16.19 -4.84
N CYS A 328 20.32 -15.79 -5.83
CA CYS A 328 19.94 -14.75 -6.80
C CYS A 328 18.68 -15.14 -7.59
N ILE A 329 18.58 -16.37 -8.08
CA ILE A 329 17.40 -16.87 -8.81
C ILE A 329 16.16 -16.84 -7.90
N THR A 330 16.31 -17.21 -6.62
CA THR A 330 15.20 -17.09 -5.66
C THR A 330 14.75 -15.64 -5.46
N GLY A 331 15.67 -14.67 -5.58
CA GLY A 331 15.35 -13.24 -5.55
C GLY A 331 14.40 -12.84 -6.69
N ILE A 332 14.57 -13.39 -7.89
CA ILE A 332 13.66 -13.14 -9.03
C ILE A 332 12.24 -13.63 -8.68
N ALA A 333 12.11 -14.86 -8.20
CA ALA A 333 10.81 -15.40 -7.81
C ALA A 333 10.19 -14.59 -6.67
N TYR A 334 10.99 -14.21 -5.68
CA TYR A 334 10.56 -13.37 -4.56
C TYR A 334 10.01 -12.02 -5.05
N GLY A 335 10.73 -11.31 -5.92
CA GLY A 335 10.29 -10.03 -6.47
C GLY A 335 9.00 -10.10 -7.31
N MET A 336 8.73 -11.25 -7.96
CA MET A 336 7.45 -11.49 -8.64
C MET A 336 6.31 -11.61 -7.61
N VAL A 337 6.49 -12.43 -6.57
CA VAL A 337 5.46 -12.66 -5.54
C VAL A 337 5.14 -11.37 -4.77
N GLU A 338 6.16 -10.60 -4.40
CA GLU A 338 6.02 -9.35 -3.64
C GLU A 338 5.23 -8.26 -4.37
N LEU A 339 5.30 -8.23 -5.70
CA LEU A 339 4.52 -7.28 -6.48
C LEU A 339 3.07 -7.76 -6.63
N ILE A 340 2.85 -9.04 -6.96
CA ILE A 340 1.50 -9.57 -7.15
C ILE A 340 0.68 -9.52 -5.85
N ARG A 341 1.29 -9.84 -4.70
CA ARG A 341 0.58 -9.83 -3.42
C ARG A 341 -0.01 -8.46 -3.09
N ARG A 342 0.59 -7.35 -3.58
CA ARG A 342 0.10 -5.98 -3.38
C ARG A 342 -1.09 -5.63 -4.27
N ILE A 343 -1.33 -6.40 -5.34
CA ILE A 343 -2.43 -6.20 -6.29
C ILE A 343 -3.70 -6.94 -5.83
N ILE A 344 -3.53 -8.12 -5.23
CA ILE A 344 -4.64 -9.02 -4.84
C ILE A 344 -5.68 -8.39 -3.90
N PRO A 345 -5.33 -7.55 -2.91
CA PRO A 345 -6.33 -6.90 -2.08
C PRO A 345 -7.37 -6.14 -2.90
N GLY A 346 -6.92 -5.36 -3.90
CA GLY A 346 -7.81 -4.69 -4.85
C GLY A 346 -8.69 -5.65 -5.65
N ASP A 347 -8.14 -6.79 -6.08
CA ASP A 347 -8.89 -7.83 -6.80
C ASP A 347 -9.96 -8.54 -5.93
N ILE A 348 -9.84 -8.48 -4.59
CA ILE A 348 -10.77 -9.13 -3.66
C ILE A 348 -11.91 -8.20 -3.23
N VAL A 349 -11.61 -6.95 -2.88
CA VAL A 349 -12.61 -6.01 -2.33
C VAL A 349 -13.07 -4.94 -3.34
N GLY A 350 -12.41 -4.82 -4.49
CA GLY A 350 -12.68 -3.78 -5.48
C GLY A 350 -12.11 -2.41 -5.10
N SER A 351 -12.65 -1.36 -5.72
CA SER A 351 -12.18 0.03 -5.56
C SER A 351 -12.74 0.76 -4.33
N ASP A 352 -13.34 0.04 -3.38
CA ASP A 352 -13.84 0.62 -2.13
C ASP A 352 -12.67 0.94 -1.19
N GLU A 353 -12.36 2.23 -1.04
CA GLU A 353 -11.22 2.71 -0.26
C GLU A 353 -11.27 2.26 1.20
N GLU A 354 -12.46 2.23 1.81
CA GLU A 354 -12.61 1.84 3.22
C GLU A 354 -12.36 0.35 3.38
N LYS A 355 -12.97 -0.49 2.54
CA LYS A 355 -12.75 -1.95 2.57
C LYS A 355 -11.29 -2.30 2.31
N LEU A 356 -10.65 -1.65 1.34
CA LEU A 356 -9.25 -1.89 0.97
C LEU A 356 -8.32 -1.55 2.12
N GLN A 357 -8.47 -0.36 2.72
CA GLN A 357 -7.66 0.05 3.87
C GLN A 357 -7.79 -0.92 5.05
N ARG A 358 -9.01 -1.39 5.34
CA ARG A 358 -9.27 -2.34 6.44
C ARG A 358 -8.67 -3.71 6.16
N MET A 359 -8.80 -4.20 4.93
CA MET A 359 -8.21 -5.46 4.50
C MET A 359 -6.69 -5.41 4.58
N ASP A 360 -6.06 -4.36 4.02
CA ASP A 360 -4.60 -4.21 4.01
C ASP A 360 -4.03 -4.19 5.43
N ALA A 361 -4.66 -3.46 6.36
CA ALA A 361 -4.25 -3.45 7.75
C ALA A 361 -4.35 -4.84 8.39
N LEU A 362 -5.44 -5.58 8.15
CA LEU A 362 -5.64 -6.92 8.70
C LEU A 362 -4.58 -7.90 8.16
N VAL A 363 -4.38 -7.90 6.84
CA VAL A 363 -3.39 -8.73 6.15
C VAL A 363 -2.00 -8.45 6.70
N HIS A 364 -1.65 -7.18 6.87
CA HIS A 364 -0.33 -6.77 7.34
C HIS A 364 -0.07 -7.25 8.79
N VAL A 365 -1.06 -7.17 9.70
CA VAL A 365 -0.91 -7.70 11.06
C VAL A 365 -0.62 -9.21 11.06
N PHE A 366 -1.36 -10.00 10.27
CA PHE A 366 -1.12 -11.44 10.18
C PHE A 366 0.19 -11.78 9.48
N TYR A 367 0.59 -10.98 8.49
CA TYR A 367 1.89 -11.09 7.83
C TYR A 367 3.03 -10.93 8.85
N GLU A 368 3.00 -9.91 9.69
CA GLU A 368 4.06 -9.69 10.68
C GLU A 368 4.03 -10.74 11.81
N ILE A 369 2.86 -11.21 12.24
CA ILE A 369 2.75 -12.33 13.18
C ILE A 369 3.45 -13.59 12.62
N ALA A 370 3.25 -13.89 11.33
CA ALA A 370 3.93 -15.00 10.67
C ALA A 370 5.45 -14.77 10.55
N GLY A 371 5.88 -13.52 10.33
CA GLY A 371 7.29 -13.14 10.32
C GLY A 371 7.99 -13.35 11.66
N VAL A 372 7.40 -12.87 12.76
CA VAL A 372 7.93 -13.09 14.11
C VAL A 372 8.01 -14.59 14.43
N SER A 373 6.93 -15.32 14.17
CA SER A 373 6.85 -16.75 14.43
C SER A 373 7.88 -17.54 13.61
N GLY A 374 8.05 -17.19 12.33
CA GLY A 374 9.01 -17.80 11.42
C GLY A 374 10.45 -17.62 11.89
N ALA A 375 10.84 -16.39 12.23
CA ALA A 375 12.20 -16.10 12.73
C ALA A 375 12.50 -16.86 14.04
N LEU A 376 11.58 -16.79 15.02
CA LEU A 376 11.77 -17.45 16.31
C LEU A 376 11.83 -18.98 16.19
N ILE A 377 10.92 -19.59 15.44
CA ILE A 377 10.92 -21.05 15.24
C ILE A 377 12.19 -21.48 14.48
N THR A 378 12.68 -20.66 13.55
CA THR A 378 13.92 -20.95 12.82
C THR A 378 15.12 -20.97 13.76
N GLY A 379 15.29 -19.94 14.59
CA GLY A 379 16.40 -19.83 15.53
C GLY A 379 16.34 -20.80 16.72
N LEU A 380 15.14 -21.12 17.22
CA LEU A 380 14.96 -21.92 18.44
C LEU A 380 14.75 -23.42 18.17
N ILE A 381 14.23 -23.79 16.99
CA ILE A 381 13.80 -25.16 16.70
C ILE A 381 14.45 -25.68 15.41
N LEU A 382 14.28 -25.01 14.27
CA LEU A 382 14.68 -25.57 12.98
C LEU A 382 16.20 -25.67 12.83
N ILE A 383 16.94 -24.59 13.08
CA ILE A 383 18.40 -24.61 12.96
C ILE A 383 19.04 -25.55 14.01
N PRO A 384 18.64 -25.51 15.31
CA PRO A 384 19.21 -26.42 16.30
C PRO A 384 18.97 -27.92 15.99
N ARG A 385 17.78 -28.28 15.47
CA ARG A 385 17.41 -29.68 15.19
C ARG A 385 17.86 -30.19 13.82
N LEU A 386 17.73 -29.38 12.77
CA LEU A 386 17.99 -29.81 11.39
C LEU A 386 19.36 -29.36 10.87
N GLY A 387 19.96 -28.36 11.50
CA GLY A 387 21.16 -27.68 11.01
C GLY A 387 20.85 -26.60 9.98
N ASN A 388 21.83 -25.73 9.70
CA ASN A 388 21.66 -24.63 8.73
C ASN A 388 21.39 -25.12 7.29
N ASN A 389 21.80 -26.34 6.93
CA ASN A 389 21.62 -26.92 5.59
C ASN A 389 20.20 -27.46 5.33
N TYR A 390 19.47 -27.89 6.37
CA TYR A 390 18.10 -28.44 6.26
C TYR A 390 17.04 -27.68 7.07
N SER A 391 17.39 -26.60 7.77
CA SER A 391 16.44 -25.79 8.55
C SER A 391 15.34 -25.17 7.71
N PHE A 392 15.60 -24.88 6.45
CA PHE A 392 14.62 -24.38 5.48
C PHE A 392 13.91 -25.50 4.70
N LEU A 393 13.92 -26.76 5.18
CA LEU A 393 13.15 -27.87 4.61
C LEU A 393 11.65 -27.60 4.60
N ILE A 394 11.17 -26.82 5.57
CA ILE A 394 9.77 -26.42 5.67
C ILE A 394 9.37 -25.43 4.56
N THR A 395 10.32 -24.67 3.99
CA THR A 395 10.04 -23.60 3.02
C THR A 395 9.39 -24.10 1.74
N PRO A 396 9.93 -25.09 0.99
CA PRO A 396 9.27 -25.59 -0.22
C PRO A 396 7.86 -26.13 0.04
N ILE A 397 7.64 -26.74 1.21
CA ILE A 397 6.33 -27.28 1.62
C ILE A 397 5.34 -26.13 1.84
N LEU A 398 5.72 -25.13 2.64
CA LEU A 398 4.87 -23.97 2.92
C LEU A 398 4.60 -23.12 1.67
N PHE A 399 5.58 -22.95 0.80
CA PHE A 399 5.39 -22.26 -0.47
C PHE A 399 4.44 -23.05 -1.39
N SER A 400 4.58 -24.37 -1.48
CA SER A 400 3.65 -25.20 -2.25
C SER A 400 2.23 -25.13 -1.68
N LEU A 401 2.08 -25.18 -0.37
CA LEU A 401 0.77 -25.01 0.30
C LEU A 401 0.19 -23.62 0.06
N SER A 402 1.00 -22.56 0.17
CA SER A 402 0.58 -21.19 -0.13
C SER A 402 0.10 -21.04 -1.57
N ALA A 403 0.84 -21.62 -2.53
CA ALA A 403 0.46 -21.64 -3.94
C ALA A 403 -0.90 -22.33 -4.16
N ILE A 404 -1.13 -23.48 -3.50
CA ILE A 404 -2.41 -24.21 -3.56
C ILE A 404 -3.54 -23.38 -2.95
N VAL A 405 -3.33 -22.82 -1.74
CA VAL A 405 -4.32 -21.99 -1.04
C VAL A 405 -4.72 -20.79 -1.88
N TRP A 406 -3.78 -20.10 -2.50
CA TRP A 406 -4.08 -18.92 -3.31
C TRP A 406 -4.75 -19.21 -4.66
N ILE A 407 -4.66 -20.44 -5.20
CA ILE A 407 -5.50 -20.86 -6.35
C ILE A 407 -6.98 -20.86 -5.98
N LEU A 408 -7.31 -21.11 -4.71
CA LEU A 408 -8.70 -21.18 -4.22
C LEU A 408 -9.36 -19.80 -4.07
N ILE A 409 -8.61 -18.70 -4.28
CA ILE A 409 -9.18 -17.36 -4.27
C ILE A 409 -10.06 -17.18 -5.52
N ASN A 410 -11.34 -16.92 -5.29
CA ASN A 410 -12.25 -16.48 -6.34
C ASN A 410 -12.18 -14.97 -6.45
N SER A 411 -11.21 -14.44 -7.20
CA SER A 411 -11.19 -13.02 -7.55
C SER A 411 -12.49 -12.68 -8.29
N PHE A 412 -13.13 -11.56 -7.93
CA PHE A 412 -14.08 -10.96 -8.85
C PHE A 412 -13.23 -10.53 -10.05
N GLU A 413 -13.56 -10.98 -11.25
CA GLU A 413 -13.03 -10.35 -12.45
C GLU A 413 -13.46 -8.89 -12.38
N THR A 414 -12.53 -8.01 -11.98
CA THR A 414 -12.69 -6.59 -12.19
C THR A 414 -12.93 -6.47 -13.69
N LYS A 415 -14.14 -6.04 -14.05
CA LYS A 415 -14.46 -5.60 -15.41
C LYS A 415 -13.28 -4.74 -15.84
N THR A 416 -12.52 -5.25 -16.81
CA THR A 416 -11.62 -4.45 -17.63
C THR A 416 -12.35 -3.16 -17.93
N THR A 417 -11.80 -2.06 -17.45
CA THR A 417 -12.22 -0.72 -17.84
C THR A 417 -12.31 -0.70 -19.36
N ILE A 418 -13.29 -0.01 -19.92
CA ILE A 418 -13.50 0.10 -21.38
C ILE A 418 -12.20 0.55 -22.09
N GLU A 419 -11.31 1.25 -21.39
CA GLU A 419 -9.96 1.61 -21.83
C GLU A 419 -9.01 0.42 -22.07
N ASP A 420 -9.09 -0.65 -21.26
CA ASP A 420 -8.28 -1.86 -21.42
C ASP A 420 -8.80 -2.74 -22.56
N GLU A 421 -10.12 -2.75 -22.79
CA GLU A 421 -10.71 -3.40 -23.97
C GLU A 421 -10.36 -2.64 -25.26
N GLN A 422 -10.40 -1.30 -25.26
CA GLN A 422 -9.97 -0.49 -26.40
C GLN A 422 -8.47 -0.69 -26.69
N PHE A 423 -7.62 -0.73 -25.66
CA PHE A 423 -6.17 -0.98 -25.80
C PHE A 423 -5.86 -2.44 -26.21
N ALA A 424 -6.69 -3.40 -25.82
CA ALA A 424 -6.61 -4.79 -26.25
C ALA A 424 -7.07 -4.96 -27.70
N ILE A 425 -8.11 -4.24 -28.13
CA ILE A 425 -8.61 -4.22 -29.52
C ILE A 425 -7.57 -3.57 -30.45
N ASP A 426 -6.94 -2.46 -30.06
CA ASP A 426 -5.86 -1.84 -30.84
C ASP A 426 -4.60 -2.73 -30.94
N ASN A 427 -4.37 -3.61 -29.96
CA ASN A 427 -3.25 -4.56 -29.96
C ASN A 427 -3.57 -5.94 -30.56
N GLN A 428 -4.82 -6.23 -30.96
CA GLN A 428 -5.13 -7.50 -31.63
C GLN A 428 -4.37 -7.68 -32.96
N ASN A 429 -3.85 -6.61 -33.55
CA ASN A 429 -3.04 -6.67 -34.77
C ASN A 429 -1.52 -6.88 -34.53
N HIS A 430 -1.05 -6.88 -33.29
CA HIS A 430 0.35 -7.21 -32.97
C HIS A 430 0.47 -8.07 -31.70
N LYS A 431 0.56 -9.40 -31.88
CA LYS A 431 1.13 -10.31 -30.88
C LYS A 431 2.59 -9.88 -30.61
N THR A 432 2.79 -8.92 -29.72
CA THR A 432 4.14 -8.52 -29.31
C THR A 432 4.78 -9.71 -28.61
N ASN A 433 5.92 -10.15 -29.13
CA ASN A 433 6.70 -11.23 -28.52
C ASN A 433 6.96 -10.90 -27.04
N TYR A 434 6.81 -11.90 -26.15
CA TYR A 434 7.04 -11.72 -24.71
C TYR A 434 8.41 -11.08 -24.43
N PHE A 435 9.44 -11.51 -25.18
CA PHE A 435 10.76 -10.93 -25.13
C PHE A 435 10.80 -9.43 -25.50
N LYS A 436 10.04 -9.01 -26.51
CA LYS A 436 9.90 -7.59 -26.88
C LYS A 436 9.17 -6.80 -25.79
N ALA A 437 8.16 -7.40 -25.15
CA ALA A 437 7.47 -6.79 -24.01
C ALA A 437 8.38 -6.66 -22.78
N LEU A 438 9.26 -7.64 -22.55
CA LEU A 438 10.29 -7.57 -21.50
C LEU A 438 11.29 -6.45 -21.74
N ILE A 439 11.87 -6.36 -22.95
CA ILE A 439 12.80 -5.27 -23.29
C ILE A 439 12.10 -3.91 -23.13
N LYS A 440 10.86 -3.79 -23.61
CA LYS A 440 10.06 -2.57 -23.41
C LYS A 440 9.87 -2.29 -21.91
N GLY A 441 9.61 -3.30 -21.09
CA GLY A 441 9.51 -3.19 -19.63
C GLY A 441 10.78 -2.66 -18.96
N PHE A 442 11.96 -3.16 -19.36
CA PHE A 442 13.24 -2.65 -18.85
C PHE A 442 13.51 -1.19 -19.26
N ILE A 443 13.19 -0.82 -20.50
CA ILE A 443 13.32 0.56 -20.98
C ILE A 443 12.38 1.48 -20.19
N LEU A 444 11.09 1.11 -20.07
CA LEU A 444 10.10 1.86 -19.30
C LEU A 444 10.49 1.99 -17.83
N PHE A 445 11.07 0.94 -17.23
CA PHE A 445 11.58 1.01 -15.87
C PHE A 445 12.73 2.02 -15.74
N GLY A 446 13.70 2.01 -16.66
CA GLY A 446 14.78 2.99 -16.69
C GLY A 446 14.27 4.42 -16.87
N GLU A 447 13.30 4.63 -17.76
CA GLU A 447 12.62 5.91 -17.93
C GLU A 447 11.87 6.34 -16.67
N SER A 448 11.20 5.41 -16.00
CA SER A 448 10.49 5.64 -14.73
C SER A 448 11.44 6.10 -13.63
N VAL A 449 12.60 5.43 -13.50
CA VAL A 449 13.65 5.81 -12.54
C VAL A 449 14.20 7.22 -12.85
N TYR A 450 14.44 7.52 -14.13
CA TYR A 450 14.92 8.85 -14.54
C TYR A 450 13.89 9.96 -14.29
N ILE A 451 12.62 9.72 -14.65
CA ILE A 451 11.52 10.66 -14.41
C ILE A 451 11.31 10.85 -12.91
N GLY A 452 11.36 9.77 -12.11
CA GLY A 452 11.27 9.82 -10.65
C GLY A 452 12.39 10.66 -10.03
N ALA A 453 13.63 10.45 -10.47
CA ALA A 453 14.78 11.26 -10.07
C ALA A 453 14.55 12.74 -10.40
N LYS A 454 14.08 13.03 -11.62
CA LYS A 454 13.77 14.40 -12.04
C LYS A 454 12.69 15.03 -11.16
N ILE A 455 11.60 14.32 -10.84
CA ILE A 455 10.53 14.83 -9.97
C ILE A 455 11.07 15.16 -8.58
N ILE A 456 11.84 14.26 -7.98
CA ILE A 456 12.39 14.42 -6.63
C ILE A 456 13.40 15.56 -6.56
N PHE A 457 14.33 15.64 -7.50
CA PHE A 457 15.41 16.64 -7.44
C PHE A 457 15.06 18.00 -8.05
N THR A 458 14.02 18.09 -8.90
CA THR A 458 13.57 19.38 -9.45
C THR A 458 12.57 20.08 -8.52
N SER A 459 11.79 19.32 -7.74
CA SER A 459 10.78 19.87 -6.85
C SER A 459 11.24 19.89 -5.39
N ARG A 460 11.31 21.08 -4.81
CA ARG A 460 11.57 21.26 -3.37
C ARG A 460 10.54 20.53 -2.49
N LYS A 461 9.33 20.28 -3.01
CA LYS A 461 8.28 19.53 -2.31
C LYS A 461 8.64 18.05 -2.09
N TYR A 462 9.41 17.44 -2.98
CA TYR A 462 9.69 15.99 -2.97
C TYR A 462 11.14 15.64 -2.64
N PHE A 463 12.06 16.62 -2.64
CA PHE A 463 13.48 16.42 -2.37
C PHE A 463 13.78 15.62 -1.08
N TRP A 464 13.03 15.87 -0.01
CA TRP A 464 13.20 15.21 1.28
C TRP A 464 12.81 13.73 1.29
N LEU A 465 12.04 13.26 0.30
CA LEU A 465 11.62 11.85 0.22
C LEU A 465 12.81 10.93 -0.02
N PHE A 466 13.82 11.34 -0.78
CA PHE A 466 15.00 10.51 -1.03
C PHE A 466 15.73 10.08 0.25
N PRO A 467 16.20 11.01 1.10
CA PRO A 467 16.85 10.62 2.35
C PRO A 467 15.90 9.91 3.31
N CYS A 468 14.64 10.37 3.45
CA CYS A 468 13.69 9.78 4.37
C CYS A 468 13.21 8.38 3.99
N TYR A 469 13.19 8.04 2.70
CA TYR A 469 12.75 6.73 2.22
C TYR A 469 13.93 5.78 2.01
N SER A 470 14.87 6.15 1.13
CA SER A 470 15.90 5.23 0.67
C SER A 470 16.94 4.94 1.74
N LEU A 471 17.30 5.91 2.60
CA LEU A 471 18.28 5.68 3.68
C LEU A 471 17.68 4.94 4.86
N THR A 472 16.41 5.22 5.21
CA THR A 472 15.71 4.52 6.29
C THR A 472 15.54 3.03 5.97
N LEU A 473 15.04 2.70 4.76
CA LEU A 473 14.96 1.31 4.33
C LEU A 473 16.32 0.62 4.27
N TYR A 474 17.35 1.34 3.82
CA TYR A 474 18.73 0.84 3.80
C TYR A 474 19.22 0.46 5.19
N ILE A 475 19.13 1.39 6.16
CA ILE A 475 19.70 1.16 7.48
C ILE A 475 18.95 0.08 8.24
N HIS A 476 17.61 0.07 8.14
CA HIS A 476 16.79 -0.96 8.75
C HIS A 476 17.16 -2.37 8.22
N ARG A 477 17.22 -2.53 6.90
CA ARG A 477 17.57 -3.83 6.28
C ARG A 477 19.02 -4.24 6.57
N TYR A 478 19.92 -3.27 6.70
CA TYR A 478 21.32 -3.52 7.07
C TYR A 478 21.46 -3.94 8.54
N ILE A 479 20.65 -3.39 9.45
CA ILE A 479 20.60 -3.82 10.84
C ILE A 479 20.12 -5.27 10.94
N GLU A 480 19.05 -5.63 10.22
CA GLU A 480 18.49 -7.00 10.23
C GLU A 480 19.39 -8.04 9.56
N ASN A 481 19.83 -7.77 8.32
CA ASN A 481 20.47 -8.77 7.47
C ASN A 481 22.00 -8.63 7.43
N GLY A 482 22.54 -7.54 7.97
CA GLY A 482 23.98 -7.29 8.12
C GLY A 482 24.41 -7.45 9.57
N ILE A 483 23.98 -6.53 10.45
CA ILE A 483 24.43 -6.43 11.84
C ILE A 483 24.02 -7.65 12.68
N ALA A 484 22.77 -8.12 12.60
CA ALA A 484 22.34 -9.26 13.43
C ALA A 484 23.13 -10.56 13.16
N PRO A 485 23.39 -10.98 11.90
CA PRO A 485 24.27 -12.11 11.61
C PRO A 485 25.70 -11.91 12.12
N GLN A 486 26.23 -10.69 12.02
CA GLN A 486 27.56 -10.35 12.51
C GLN A 486 27.67 -10.50 14.03
N ILE A 487 26.67 -9.98 14.77
CA ILE A 487 26.59 -10.14 16.22
C ILE A 487 26.49 -11.61 16.59
N ALA A 488 25.56 -12.34 15.99
CA ALA A 488 25.32 -13.73 16.30
C ALA A 488 26.60 -14.57 16.11
N LYS A 489 27.23 -14.46 14.93
CA LYS A 489 28.38 -15.29 14.58
C LYS A 489 29.69 -14.86 15.25
N ARG A 490 29.99 -13.57 15.33
CA ARG A 490 31.29 -13.08 15.83
C ARG A 490 31.24 -12.63 17.28
N TYR A 491 30.09 -12.17 17.76
CA TYR A 491 29.97 -11.68 19.13
C TYR A 491 29.46 -12.74 20.10
N LEU A 492 28.44 -13.48 19.67
CA LEU A 492 27.85 -14.55 20.45
C LEU A 492 28.35 -15.94 20.05
N GLN A 493 29.27 -16.02 19.07
CA GLN A 493 29.88 -17.26 18.57
C GLN A 493 28.87 -18.33 18.09
N ASN A 494 27.63 -17.93 17.85
CA ASN A 494 26.55 -18.82 17.44
C ASN A 494 25.69 -18.12 16.38
N SER A 495 25.84 -18.53 15.12
CA SER A 495 25.08 -17.98 13.99
C SER A 495 23.57 -18.18 14.12
N GLU A 496 23.14 -19.24 14.82
CA GLU A 496 21.73 -19.63 14.94
C GLU A 496 20.91 -18.54 15.66
N TRP A 497 21.55 -17.82 16.59
CA TRP A 497 20.93 -16.76 17.37
C TRP A 497 20.63 -15.49 16.56
N SER A 498 21.12 -15.38 15.32
CA SER A 498 20.79 -14.27 14.43
C SER A 498 19.28 -14.15 14.23
N GLN A 499 18.57 -15.28 14.16
CA GLN A 499 17.13 -15.29 13.92
C GLN A 499 16.32 -14.90 15.15
N ILE A 500 16.86 -15.09 16.35
CA ILE A 500 16.25 -14.55 17.58
C ILE A 500 16.32 -13.02 17.56
N ILE A 501 17.47 -12.46 17.15
CA ILE A 501 17.67 -11.01 17.04
C ILE A 501 16.74 -10.40 15.98
N VAL A 502 16.67 -11.01 14.79
CA VAL A 502 15.75 -10.59 13.72
C VAL A 502 14.29 -10.70 14.16
N GLY A 503 13.92 -11.75 14.91
CA GLY A 503 12.58 -11.88 15.50
C GLY A 503 12.20 -10.71 16.41
N GLY A 504 13.16 -10.08 17.08
CA GLY A 504 12.96 -8.83 17.82
C GLY A 504 12.60 -7.64 16.93
N SER A 505 13.27 -7.51 15.78
CA SER A 505 12.95 -6.49 14.76
C SER A 505 11.54 -6.70 14.19
N ASN A 506 11.23 -7.92 13.72
CA ASN A 506 9.90 -8.27 13.18
C ASN A 506 8.78 -7.99 14.22
N PHE A 507 9.05 -8.21 15.51
CA PHE A 507 8.09 -7.92 16.57
C PHE A 507 7.91 -6.42 16.78
N GLY A 508 9.00 -5.65 16.66
CA GLY A 508 8.96 -4.20 16.55
C GLY A 508 8.07 -3.73 15.41
N GLU A 509 8.25 -4.29 14.20
CA GLU A 509 7.45 -3.94 13.01
C GLU A 509 5.96 -4.16 13.24
N LEU A 510 5.60 -5.32 13.82
CA LEU A 510 4.21 -5.63 14.20
C LEU A 510 3.62 -4.57 15.14
N ILE A 511 4.35 -4.17 16.18
CA ILE A 511 3.90 -3.14 17.13
C ILE A 511 3.80 -1.78 16.42
N GLY A 512 4.78 -1.43 15.60
CA GLY A 512 4.82 -0.17 14.84
C GLY A 512 3.61 -0.03 13.93
N ALA A 513 3.32 -1.06 13.13
CA ALA A 513 2.17 -1.08 12.24
C ALA A 513 0.83 -1.00 12.98
N LEU A 514 0.68 -1.71 14.11
CA LEU A 514 -0.51 -1.60 14.97
C LEU A 514 -0.67 -0.19 15.52
N PHE A 515 0.42 0.45 15.95
CA PHE A 515 0.38 1.83 16.44
C PHE A 515 -0.02 2.82 15.36
N VAL A 516 0.54 2.70 14.14
CA VAL A 516 0.08 3.50 13.00
C VAL A 516 -1.40 3.30 12.80
N PHE A 517 -1.87 2.05 12.70
CA PHE A 517 -3.27 1.73 12.47
C PHE A 517 -4.22 2.36 13.51
N PHE A 518 -3.90 2.24 14.81
CA PHE A 518 -4.73 2.83 15.87
C PHE A 518 -4.65 4.36 15.90
N LEU A 519 -3.51 4.95 15.49
CA LEU A 519 -3.29 6.39 15.53
C LEU A 519 -3.55 7.10 14.20
N THR A 520 -3.92 6.40 13.12
CA THR A 520 -4.18 6.98 11.79
C THR A 520 -5.16 8.15 11.84
N LYS A 521 -6.18 8.10 12.72
CA LYS A 521 -7.15 9.20 12.86
C LYS A 521 -6.55 10.44 13.53
N LYS A 522 -5.55 10.28 14.39
CA LYS A 522 -4.93 11.36 15.20
C LYS A 522 -3.64 11.88 14.56
N ILE A 523 -2.82 11.01 14.00
CA ILE A 523 -1.52 11.31 13.39
C ILE A 523 -1.64 11.03 11.90
N ARG A 524 -1.82 12.10 11.12
CA ARG A 524 -1.92 12.02 9.65
C ARG A 524 -0.58 12.25 8.97
N SER A 525 0.35 12.92 9.65
CA SER A 525 1.64 13.28 9.08
C SER A 525 2.64 12.13 9.17
N PRO A 526 3.32 11.75 8.08
CA PRO A 526 4.41 10.76 8.12
C PRO A 526 5.64 11.29 8.89
N LEU A 527 5.79 12.62 9.02
CA LEU A 527 6.95 13.23 9.67
C LEU A 527 7.10 12.85 11.15
N VAL A 528 6.00 12.55 11.84
CA VAL A 528 6.05 12.11 13.25
C VAL A 528 6.79 10.78 13.35
N TRP A 529 6.46 9.85 12.46
CA TRP A 529 7.04 8.51 12.44
C TRP A 529 8.50 8.54 12.01
N LEU A 530 8.83 9.34 10.98
CA LEU A 530 10.22 9.56 10.55
C LEU A 530 11.13 10.16 11.63
N ARG A 531 10.61 11.14 12.39
CA ARG A 531 11.35 11.74 13.51
C ARG A 531 11.54 10.75 14.64
N LEU A 532 10.51 9.96 14.93
CA LEU A 532 10.59 8.94 15.94
C LEU A 532 11.61 7.87 15.53
N ASP A 533 11.54 7.36 14.30
CA ASP A 533 12.46 6.37 13.77
C ASP A 533 13.92 6.85 13.82
N SER A 534 14.19 8.06 13.32
CA SER A 534 15.54 8.65 13.38
C SER A 534 16.07 8.78 14.82
N ILE A 535 15.23 9.04 15.82
CA ILE A 535 15.65 9.05 17.22
C ILE A 535 15.91 7.62 17.74
N LEU A 536 15.03 6.68 17.40
CA LEU A 536 15.14 5.28 17.85
C LEU A 536 16.42 4.62 17.33
N LEU A 537 16.90 5.00 16.14
CA LEU A 537 18.18 4.56 15.57
C LEU A 537 19.40 4.75 16.51
N PHE A 538 19.37 5.71 17.44
CA PHE A 538 20.48 5.89 18.39
C PHE A 538 20.68 4.73 19.36
N ILE A 539 19.68 3.88 19.57
CA ILE A 539 19.78 2.71 20.46
C ILE A 539 20.89 1.75 20.00
N VAL A 540 21.26 1.77 18.70
CA VAL A 540 22.34 0.92 18.13
C VAL A 540 23.69 1.19 18.81
N TRP A 541 23.91 2.39 19.37
CA TRP A 541 25.14 2.75 20.08
C TRP A 541 25.43 1.89 21.31
N TYR A 542 24.45 1.17 21.82
CA TYR A 542 24.67 0.20 22.89
C TYR A 542 25.53 -0.99 22.44
N LEU A 543 25.43 -1.42 21.16
CA LEU A 543 26.03 -2.66 20.67
C LEU A 543 27.57 -2.73 20.77
N PRO A 544 28.33 -1.67 20.40
CA PRO A 544 29.80 -1.68 20.55
C PRO A 544 30.28 -1.80 22.01
N PHE A 545 29.48 -1.32 22.96
CA PHE A 545 29.85 -1.27 24.38
C PHE A 545 29.29 -2.44 25.19
N TYR A 546 28.29 -3.16 24.68
CA TYR A 546 27.67 -4.26 25.40
C TYR A 546 28.62 -5.45 25.59
N ASN A 547 29.07 -5.74 26.81
CA ASN A 547 30.01 -6.84 27.09
C ASN A 547 29.33 -7.98 27.87
N PRO A 548 28.77 -9.01 27.21
CA PRO A 548 28.18 -10.14 27.93
C PRO A 548 29.25 -10.96 28.67
N SER A 549 29.01 -11.26 29.94
CA SER A 549 29.94 -12.03 30.80
C SER A 549 29.99 -13.53 30.49
N SER A 550 28.97 -14.07 29.79
CA SER A 550 28.91 -15.47 29.34
C SER A 550 28.29 -15.55 27.95
N ILE A 551 28.64 -16.56 27.16
CA ILE A 551 28.02 -16.81 25.85
C ILE A 551 26.76 -17.64 26.09
N SER A 552 25.58 -16.99 26.01
CA SER A 552 24.31 -17.64 26.26
C SER A 552 23.19 -17.06 25.39
N VAL A 553 22.15 -17.87 25.17
CA VAL A 553 20.96 -17.43 24.41
C VAL A 553 20.25 -16.24 25.06
N LYS A 554 20.42 -16.04 26.38
CA LYS A 554 19.87 -14.89 27.11
C LYS A 554 20.39 -13.57 26.51
N ASN A 555 21.65 -13.54 26.07
CA ASN A 555 22.22 -12.34 25.45
C ASN A 555 21.65 -12.07 24.06
N ALA A 556 21.30 -13.13 23.31
CA ALA A 556 20.59 -12.96 22.05
C ALA A 556 19.22 -12.30 22.26
N TRP A 557 18.50 -12.68 23.32
CA TRP A 557 17.23 -12.05 23.70
C TRP A 557 17.38 -10.60 24.17
N ILE A 558 18.43 -10.27 24.93
CA ILE A 558 18.72 -8.88 25.33
C ILE A 558 18.97 -8.02 24.09
N ILE A 559 19.73 -8.52 23.12
CA ILE A 559 19.99 -7.81 21.87
C ILE A 559 18.70 -7.72 21.03
N ALA A 560 17.89 -8.78 20.96
CA ALA A 560 16.59 -8.76 20.29
C ALA A 560 15.66 -7.68 20.87
N LEU A 561 15.66 -7.48 22.20
CA LEU A 561 14.90 -6.42 22.86
C LEU A 561 15.35 -5.03 22.38
N SER A 562 16.66 -4.83 22.18
CA SER A 562 17.18 -3.58 21.62
C SER A 562 16.81 -3.36 20.15
N PHE A 563 16.37 -4.41 19.44
CA PHE A 563 15.95 -4.32 18.03
C PHE A 563 14.46 -3.98 17.84
N ILE A 564 13.63 -4.18 18.87
CA ILE A 564 12.19 -3.83 18.83
C ILE A 564 11.96 -2.35 18.46
N PRO A 565 12.67 -1.36 19.05
CA PRO A 565 12.47 0.04 18.69
C PRO A 565 12.81 0.34 17.22
N PHE A 566 13.80 -0.34 16.63
CA PHE A 566 14.13 -0.15 15.21
C PHE A 566 13.03 -0.68 14.30
N GLY A 567 12.53 -1.89 14.56
CA GLY A 567 11.40 -2.45 13.81
C GLY A 567 10.16 -1.56 13.95
N PHE A 568 9.91 -1.04 15.15
CA PHE A 568 8.80 -0.13 15.43
C PHE A 568 8.86 1.15 14.58
N GLY A 569 10.02 1.81 14.58
CA GLY A 569 10.23 3.03 13.80
C GLY A 569 10.12 2.78 12.29
N SER A 570 10.76 1.72 11.80
CA SER A 570 10.77 1.31 10.40
C SER A 570 9.36 1.06 9.84
N ALA A 571 8.54 0.25 10.54
CA ALA A 571 7.17 0.00 10.10
C ALA A 571 6.29 1.26 10.18
N GLY A 572 6.52 2.09 11.20
CA GLY A 572 5.85 3.38 11.35
C GLY A 572 6.07 4.30 10.15
N ASP A 573 7.33 4.41 9.73
CA ASP A 573 7.74 5.16 8.55
C ASP A 573 7.19 4.53 7.26
N ASP A 574 7.46 3.26 6.99
CA ASP A 574 7.10 2.60 5.72
C ASP A 574 5.59 2.69 5.45
N VAL A 575 4.74 2.42 6.45
CA VAL A 575 3.28 2.50 6.27
C VAL A 575 2.81 3.93 6.04
N SER A 576 3.27 4.88 6.87
CA SER A 576 2.78 6.26 6.81
C SER A 576 3.33 7.05 5.62
N LEU A 577 4.59 6.83 5.26
CA LEU A 577 5.26 7.49 4.16
C LEU A 577 4.76 6.99 2.81
N ASN A 578 4.56 5.67 2.65
CA ASN A 578 3.95 5.12 1.43
C ASN A 578 2.55 5.69 1.19
N ALA A 579 1.72 5.75 2.24
CA ALA A 579 0.38 6.34 2.15
C ALA A 579 0.44 7.83 1.74
N HIS A 580 1.40 8.59 2.28
CA HIS A 580 1.59 9.99 1.90
C HIS A 580 2.04 10.16 0.44
N ILE A 581 2.98 9.34 -0.03
CA ILE A 581 3.46 9.38 -1.43
C ILE A 581 2.32 9.06 -2.38
N GLN A 582 1.53 8.02 -2.08
CA GLN A 582 0.35 7.64 -2.87
C GLN A 582 -0.67 8.79 -2.94
N ALA A 583 -1.05 9.38 -1.81
CA ALA A 583 -1.99 10.49 -1.77
C ALA A 583 -1.48 11.75 -2.49
N SER A 584 -0.17 11.99 -2.48
CA SER A 584 0.44 13.18 -3.07
C SER A 584 0.64 13.10 -4.59
N LEU A 585 0.66 11.88 -5.15
CA LEU A 585 1.02 11.61 -6.55
C LEU A 585 -0.04 10.81 -7.33
N SER A 586 -1.22 10.57 -6.76
CA SER A 586 -2.33 9.82 -7.38
C SER A 586 -3.03 10.55 -8.55
N LYS A 587 -2.62 11.78 -8.92
CA LYS A 587 -3.20 12.55 -10.04
C LYS A 587 -2.80 11.98 -11.42
N PRO A 588 -3.57 12.25 -12.49
CA PRO A 588 -3.56 11.47 -13.74
C PRO A 588 -2.22 11.50 -14.46
N GLN A 589 -2.01 10.50 -15.31
CA GLN A 589 -0.87 10.34 -16.23
C GLN A 589 -0.48 11.70 -16.83
N LEU A 590 0.81 12.03 -16.76
CA LEU A 590 1.35 13.19 -17.49
C LEU A 590 0.92 13.00 -18.95
N LYS A 591 0.14 13.95 -19.49
CA LYS A 591 -0.58 13.86 -20.79
C LYS A 591 0.27 13.42 -22.02
N ASP A 592 1.58 13.27 -21.88
CA ASP A 592 2.53 12.93 -22.94
C ASP A 592 3.52 11.78 -22.61
N LYS A 593 3.33 11.00 -21.53
CA LYS A 593 4.25 9.90 -21.19
C LYS A 593 3.55 8.63 -20.74
N ASP A 594 3.99 7.49 -21.28
CA ASP A 594 3.63 6.10 -20.94
C ASP A 594 3.86 5.71 -19.44
N VAL A 595 4.26 6.66 -18.58
CA VAL A 595 4.70 6.39 -17.21
C VAL A 595 3.97 7.27 -16.20
N SER A 596 3.40 6.63 -15.16
CA SER A 596 2.78 7.29 -14.02
C SER A 596 3.79 8.03 -13.14
N SER A 597 3.42 9.22 -12.64
CA SER A 597 4.23 10.01 -11.70
C SER A 597 4.48 9.27 -10.37
N LEU A 598 3.44 8.63 -9.82
CA LEU A 598 3.56 7.80 -8.61
C LEU A 598 4.49 6.61 -8.85
N GLY A 599 4.29 5.88 -9.95
CA GLY A 599 5.13 4.74 -10.32
C GLY A 599 6.60 5.15 -10.51
N SER A 600 6.84 6.31 -11.13
CA SER A 600 8.19 6.85 -11.36
C SER A 600 8.92 7.18 -10.06
N VAL A 601 8.27 7.89 -9.15
CA VAL A 601 8.85 8.28 -7.84
C VAL A 601 9.19 7.03 -7.02
N MET A 602 8.26 6.07 -6.93
CA MET A 602 8.49 4.83 -6.21
C MET A 602 9.61 3.99 -6.83
N ALA A 603 9.65 3.87 -8.16
CA ALA A 603 10.72 3.16 -8.86
C ALA A 603 12.09 3.75 -8.50
N PHE A 604 12.26 5.08 -8.55
CA PHE A 604 13.52 5.72 -8.19
C PHE A 604 13.91 5.49 -6.72
N LEU A 605 12.98 5.66 -5.78
CA LEU A 605 13.25 5.52 -4.34
C LEU A 605 13.67 4.09 -3.96
N TYR A 606 12.94 3.08 -4.46
CA TYR A 606 13.26 1.67 -4.22
C TYR A 606 14.57 1.26 -4.91
N SER A 607 14.78 1.63 -6.17
CA SER A 607 16.03 1.33 -6.88
C SER A 607 17.24 1.94 -6.18
N SER A 608 17.12 3.17 -5.69
CA SER A 608 18.19 3.84 -4.96
C SER A 608 18.58 3.08 -3.68
N TYR A 609 17.59 2.65 -2.90
CA TYR A 609 17.81 1.81 -1.72
C TYR A 609 18.52 0.50 -2.08
N ILE A 610 18.06 -0.22 -3.11
CA ILE A 610 18.63 -1.52 -3.49
C ILE A 610 20.06 -1.37 -3.99
N ILE A 611 20.37 -0.34 -4.77
CA ILE A 611 21.73 -0.04 -5.22
C ILE A 611 22.63 0.30 -4.03
N LEU A 612 22.17 1.16 -3.13
CA LEU A 612 22.90 1.49 -1.90
C LEU A 612 23.20 0.24 -1.08
N TYR A 613 22.19 -0.61 -0.87
CA TYR A 613 22.33 -1.84 -0.11
C TYR A 613 23.30 -2.84 -0.78
N ALA A 614 23.17 -3.06 -2.09
CA ALA A 614 24.01 -3.99 -2.84
C ALA A 614 25.49 -3.57 -2.89
N ILE A 615 25.78 -2.26 -2.84
CA ILE A 615 27.15 -1.73 -2.84
C ILE A 615 27.72 -1.65 -1.42
N LEU A 616 26.98 -1.06 -0.48
CA LEU A 616 27.49 -0.79 0.87
C LEU A 616 27.60 -2.04 1.71
N ASN A 617 26.68 -3.00 1.58
CA ASN A 617 26.68 -4.19 2.44
C ASN A 617 27.96 -5.05 2.27
N PRO A 618 28.43 -5.40 1.05
CA PRO A 618 29.71 -6.08 0.87
C PRO A 618 30.91 -5.25 1.36
N LEU A 619 30.92 -3.93 1.12
CA LEU A 619 32.02 -3.05 1.52
C LEU A 619 32.17 -2.96 3.04
N LEU A 620 31.05 -2.80 3.74
CA LEU A 620 31.02 -2.79 5.20
C LEU A 620 31.36 -4.17 5.77
N GLY A 621 30.88 -5.25 5.13
CA GLY A 621 31.27 -6.62 5.47
C GLY A 621 32.78 -6.85 5.37
N LYS A 622 33.41 -6.38 4.28
CA LYS A 622 34.87 -6.43 4.09
C LYS A 622 35.62 -5.66 5.17
N TYR A 623 35.12 -4.49 5.57
CA TYR A 623 35.71 -3.71 6.66
C TYR A 623 35.64 -4.48 7.99
N ILE A 624 34.49 -5.06 8.32
CA ILE A 624 34.31 -5.85 9.55
C ILE A 624 35.20 -7.09 9.56
N ASP A 625 35.26 -7.82 8.44
CA ASP A 625 36.16 -8.97 8.29
C ASP A 625 37.62 -8.54 8.50
N SER A 626 38.05 -7.42 7.89
CA SER A 626 39.42 -6.89 8.07
C SER A 626 39.73 -6.56 9.54
N VAL A 627 38.80 -5.93 10.26
CA VAL A 627 38.98 -5.60 11.68
C VAL A 627 39.01 -6.87 12.53
N TYR A 628 38.12 -7.83 12.26
CA TYR A 628 38.09 -9.11 12.97
C TYR A 628 39.40 -9.89 12.77
N ASN A 629 39.91 -9.98 11.55
CA ASN A 629 41.16 -10.68 11.25
C ASN A 629 42.37 -10.02 11.95
N SER A 630 42.35 -8.70 12.14
CA SER A 630 43.42 -7.97 12.82
C SER A 630 43.33 -8.02 14.35
N LYS A 631 42.13 -7.90 14.92
CA LYS A 631 41.93 -7.69 16.38
C LYS A 631 41.25 -8.85 17.10
N GLN A 632 40.81 -9.88 16.37
CA GLN A 632 39.99 -11.01 16.87
C GLN A 632 38.69 -10.56 17.55
N THR A 633 38.23 -9.34 17.26
CA THR A 633 36.98 -8.78 17.79
C THR A 633 36.37 -7.81 16.80
N ILE A 634 35.03 -7.78 16.74
CA ILE A 634 34.26 -6.90 15.85
C ILE A 634 33.86 -5.58 16.50
N ARG A 635 34.05 -5.40 17.82
CA ARG A 635 33.57 -4.20 18.54
C ARG A 635 34.09 -2.89 17.94
N PRO A 636 35.39 -2.77 17.59
CA PRO A 636 35.89 -1.54 16.97
C PRO A 636 35.26 -1.28 15.61
N ALA A 637 34.85 -2.34 14.88
CA ALA A 637 34.14 -2.18 13.62
C ALA A 637 32.72 -1.63 13.85
N PHE A 638 32.01 -2.12 14.87
CA PHE A 638 30.66 -1.66 15.21
C PHE A 638 30.57 -0.20 15.64
N ILE A 639 31.65 0.39 16.17
CA ILE A 639 31.68 1.85 16.39
C ILE A 639 31.37 2.57 15.07
N PHE A 640 31.94 2.12 13.95
CA PHE A 640 31.75 2.75 12.65
C PHE A 640 30.51 2.25 11.92
N THR A 641 30.33 0.92 11.83
CA THR A 641 29.27 0.31 11.00
C THR A 641 27.89 0.34 11.65
N ALA A 642 27.83 0.35 12.99
CA ALA A 642 26.60 0.36 13.75
C ALA A 642 26.37 1.72 14.46
N GLY A 643 27.40 2.34 15.04
CA GLY A 643 27.28 3.64 15.72
C GLY A 643 27.29 4.84 14.76
N VAL A 644 28.45 5.14 14.17
CA VAL A 644 28.68 6.34 13.35
C VAL A 644 27.78 6.36 12.12
N GLN A 645 27.72 5.27 11.35
CA GLN A 645 26.87 5.17 10.17
C GLN A 645 25.40 5.48 10.49
N THR A 646 24.86 4.84 11.53
CA THR A 646 23.46 5.03 11.96
C THR A 646 23.22 6.45 12.46
N THR A 647 24.20 7.06 13.13
CA THR A 647 24.13 8.46 13.58
C THR A 647 24.06 9.43 12.41
N ILE A 648 24.91 9.23 11.39
CA ILE A 648 24.91 10.06 10.19
C ILE A 648 23.55 9.94 9.48
N ILE A 649 23.04 8.72 9.30
CA ILE A 649 21.74 8.50 8.66
C ILE A 649 20.60 9.12 9.49
N SER A 650 20.60 8.90 10.80
CA SER A 650 19.63 9.50 11.73
C SER A 650 19.60 11.03 11.60
N ILE A 651 20.76 11.69 11.62
CA ILE A 651 20.84 13.15 11.47
C ILE A 651 20.33 13.59 10.10
N ILE A 652 20.72 12.91 9.01
CA ILE A 652 20.27 13.23 7.66
C ILE A 652 18.75 13.09 7.54
N VAL A 653 18.17 11.99 8.01
CA VAL A 653 16.73 11.73 7.99
C VAL A 653 16.00 12.77 8.83
N PHE A 654 16.44 13.00 10.07
CA PHE A 654 15.84 13.95 10.99
C PHE A 654 15.82 15.37 10.42
N LEU A 655 16.96 15.86 9.92
CA LEU A 655 17.06 17.18 9.28
C LEU A 655 16.19 17.26 8.01
N SER A 656 16.10 16.18 7.24
CA SER A 656 15.26 16.12 6.04
C SER A 656 13.78 16.28 6.37
N THR A 657 13.33 15.86 7.56
CA THR A 657 11.94 16.07 8.00
C THR A 657 11.55 17.55 8.16
N PHE A 658 12.50 18.48 8.19
CA PHE A 658 12.22 19.93 8.29
C PHE A 658 12.15 20.64 6.94
N ILE A 659 12.50 19.97 5.83
CA ILE A 659 12.46 20.54 4.48
C ILE A 659 11.03 20.85 4.00
N PRO A 660 9.99 20.01 4.25
CA PRO A 660 8.63 20.30 3.82
C PRO A 660 8.08 21.60 4.42
N LYS A 661 7.24 22.31 3.68
CA LYS A 661 6.58 23.52 4.21
C LYS A 661 5.65 23.15 5.39
N GLY A 662 5.72 23.94 6.46
CA GLY A 662 4.91 23.70 7.67
C GLY A 662 5.42 22.59 8.60
N SER A 663 6.58 22.00 8.30
CA SER A 663 7.18 20.87 9.01
C SER A 663 7.47 21.10 10.50
N PHE A 664 7.61 22.34 10.96
CA PHE A 664 7.95 22.64 12.36
C PHE A 664 6.86 22.30 13.38
N LYS A 665 5.62 22.05 12.94
CA LYS A 665 4.57 21.51 13.82
C LYS A 665 4.87 20.05 14.14
N LEU A 666 4.34 19.56 15.28
CA LEU A 666 4.52 18.18 15.68
C LEU A 666 3.80 17.22 14.71
N ASN A 667 2.58 17.54 14.29
CA ASN A 667 1.79 16.77 13.33
C ASN A 667 1.24 17.70 12.21
N PRO A 668 2.08 18.09 11.25
CA PRO A 668 1.70 19.03 10.20
C PRO A 668 0.91 18.37 9.09
N THR A 669 -0.06 19.09 8.54
CA THR A 669 -0.64 18.80 7.22
C THR A 669 0.36 19.21 6.16
N LEU A 670 0.91 18.25 5.43
CA LEU A 670 1.87 18.49 4.35
C LEU A 670 1.11 18.94 3.09
N GLU A 671 1.40 20.16 2.62
CA GLU A 671 0.81 20.74 1.39
C GLU A 671 1.62 20.46 0.12
#